data_AF-A0A6C0K0E2-F1
#
_entry.id   AF-A0A6C0K0E2-F1
#
_cell.length_a   1.000
_cell.length_b   1.000
_cell.length_c   1.000
_cell.angle_alpha   90.00
_cell.angle_beta   90.00
_cell.angle_gamma   90.00
#
_symmetry.space_group_name_H-M   'P 1'
#
loop_
_entity.id
_entity.type
_entity.pdbx_description
1 polymer ?
#
loop_
_entity_poly.entity_id
_entity_poly.type
_entity_poly.pdbx_seq_one_letter_code
_entity_poly.pdbx_strand_id
1 'polypeptide(L)'
;MSEIQPKKLRLKRKVPVEPEQVPEVPIPEPEPIKKPRKRTKAADDKPKNEVVEAPACPICADAYTSVVRKEVECNQCHKKACVKCVETYMCSSLEDPHCMHCRTSWPRTFLNTVCSNTFLNKTYFTHRQTVLLNREKSFLPAYQVVAEREIKARAMGKDDIALAAKQRELELEMSKKIAVIQAERTALWRRIRNVREGRDENSTSETARAAASKFIRRCTVPECNGFLSSAWKCGICSTWACPDCFEIKGLNRDAPHTCTADALATAELIRKDTKPCPSCGEMISKIDGCFAADTPLQRIDGSVVMSQDIQIGDELMGDNGQLRRVIRIMQGDDDMYTIHQSNGMSYTVSSKHTLALKDTITNCVAELEVDVYLRRIHEFSDLKGYNRESTRPLSSLRIESIGYGHYYGFTVDTEEGTKSRRVALIDGTIVRNCDQMFCTSCHKPFSWNTGQSIKTGHIHNPHYFQWLAKGGQLAPTNPGFIPCGGLPQAYHVQSALRQAVKQDRKEILDILRICYHIMDVERHRYERHLDPLNNESIGVRYLMKEATEEDWKRELGRKERDRQKSNEIRDILDAFNGAAIDLFRRIEIGTSYSAEAASTLINQLRIELEELRNFSFQAMNEVGKFFNCSVPWVNEKWEMQHGTERTRRLKDEKEKADAATRAAMAAAPAAIAAAEVAGDVAARAGLNNPN
;
A
#
# COMPACT_ATOMS: atom_id res chain seq x y z
N MET A 1 -15.73 50.70 -29.25
CA MET A 1 -14.99 51.47 -28.22
C MET A 1 -14.90 50.58 -26.99
N SER A 2 -13.77 50.15 -26.45
CA SER A 2 -12.35 50.36 -26.73
C SER A 2 -11.62 49.24 -25.98
N GLU A 3 -10.71 48.56 -26.67
CA GLU A 3 -9.74 47.64 -26.09
C GLU A 3 -8.90 48.33 -25.01
N ILE A 4 -8.64 47.64 -23.88
CA ILE A 4 -7.60 48.05 -22.93
C ILE A 4 -6.67 46.85 -22.72
N GLN A 5 -5.49 46.96 -23.33
CA GLN A 5 -4.36 46.05 -23.20
C GLN A 5 -3.73 46.11 -21.79
N PRO A 6 -3.11 45.02 -21.31
CA PRO A 6 -2.35 45.03 -20.06
C PRO A 6 -0.96 45.69 -20.23
N LYS A 7 -0.65 46.64 -19.34
CA LYS A 7 0.64 47.36 -19.28
C LYS A 7 1.80 46.43 -18.90
N LYS A 8 2.82 46.40 -19.76
CA LYS A 8 4.14 45.80 -19.51
C LYS A 8 4.89 46.56 -18.40
N LEU A 9 5.23 45.91 -17.30
CA LEU A 9 6.25 46.42 -16.35
C LEU A 9 7.64 46.11 -16.89
N ARG A 10 8.43 47.16 -17.16
CA ARG A 10 9.86 47.08 -17.51
C ARG A 10 10.70 46.76 -16.26
N LEU A 11 11.39 45.62 -16.28
CA LEU A 11 12.49 45.32 -15.36
C LEU A 11 13.67 46.27 -15.61
N LYS A 12 14.10 47.02 -14.58
CA LYS A 12 15.33 47.80 -14.61
C LYS A 12 16.53 46.85 -14.45
N ARG A 13 17.51 46.98 -15.35
CA ARG A 13 18.80 46.25 -15.35
C ARG A 13 19.58 46.54 -14.05
N LYS A 14 20.09 45.49 -13.40
CA LYS A 14 21.08 45.57 -12.32
C LYS A 14 22.43 45.99 -12.89
N VAL A 15 23.09 46.92 -12.21
CA VAL A 15 24.50 47.31 -12.40
C VAL A 15 25.40 46.23 -11.78
N PRO A 16 26.51 45.81 -12.39
CA PRO A 16 27.44 44.85 -11.78
C PRO A 16 28.34 45.54 -10.75
N VAL A 17 28.53 44.90 -9.60
CA VAL A 17 29.52 45.28 -8.58
C VAL A 17 30.63 44.24 -8.63
N GLU A 18 31.86 44.69 -8.85
CA GLU A 18 33.08 43.87 -8.86
C GLU A 18 33.44 43.37 -7.44
N PRO A 19 34.13 42.22 -7.32
CA PRO A 19 34.48 41.63 -6.03
C PRO A 19 35.76 42.25 -5.46
N GLU A 20 35.67 42.82 -4.25
CA GLU A 20 36.82 43.29 -3.47
C GLU A 20 37.40 42.11 -2.67
N GLN A 21 38.72 41.90 -2.80
CA GLN A 21 39.48 40.80 -2.19
C GLN A 21 39.68 41.03 -0.69
N VAL A 22 39.43 40.00 0.14
CA VAL A 22 39.70 39.99 1.58
C VAL A 22 41.07 39.33 1.82
N PRO A 23 41.98 39.93 2.62
CA PRO A 23 43.29 39.33 2.92
C PRO A 23 43.19 38.26 4.02
N GLU A 24 43.95 37.17 3.85
CA GLU A 24 44.10 36.08 4.82
C GLU A 24 44.85 36.54 6.09
N VAL A 25 44.35 36.13 7.26
CA VAL A 25 45.02 36.33 8.57
C VAL A 25 45.47 34.96 9.11
N PRO A 26 46.70 34.79 9.63
CA PRO A 26 47.22 33.48 10.02
C PRO A 26 46.69 33.01 11.38
N ILE A 27 46.46 31.70 11.48
CA ILE A 27 46.02 30.99 12.70
C ILE A 27 47.22 30.78 13.65
N PRO A 28 47.15 31.11 14.95
CA PRO A 28 48.20 30.78 15.91
C PRO A 28 48.02 29.37 16.50
N GLU A 29 49.14 28.66 16.68
CA GLU A 29 49.25 27.33 17.28
C GLU A 29 49.00 27.33 18.81
N PRO A 30 48.58 26.20 19.42
CA PRO A 30 48.18 26.15 20.82
C PRO A 30 49.35 25.93 21.79
N GLU A 31 49.40 26.71 22.88
CA GLU A 31 50.35 26.53 24.00
C GLU A 31 49.90 25.48 25.04
N PRO A 32 50.86 24.83 25.77
CA PRO A 32 50.56 23.68 26.62
C PRO A 32 50.15 24.04 28.07
N ILE A 33 49.26 23.22 28.62
CA ILE A 33 48.65 23.33 29.95
C ILE A 33 49.66 23.11 31.08
N LYS A 34 49.81 24.08 31.99
CA LYS A 34 50.56 23.94 33.26
C LYS A 34 49.64 23.65 34.46
N LYS A 35 50.02 22.66 35.27
CA LYS A 35 49.33 22.17 36.49
C LYS A 35 49.42 23.16 37.67
N PRO A 36 48.48 23.12 38.65
CA PRO A 36 48.38 24.12 39.70
C PRO A 36 49.35 23.86 40.86
N ARG A 37 49.98 24.92 41.40
CA ARG A 37 50.75 24.89 42.65
C ARG A 37 50.00 25.57 43.80
N LYS A 38 50.13 24.97 44.98
CA LYS A 38 49.50 25.32 46.27
C LYS A 38 49.87 26.72 46.75
N ARG A 39 48.88 27.39 47.36
CA ARG A 39 48.99 28.65 48.10
C ARG A 39 49.71 28.45 49.45
N THR A 40 50.61 29.37 49.78
CA THR A 40 50.97 29.74 51.16
C THR A 40 50.87 31.27 51.32
N LYS A 41 50.42 31.69 52.51
CA LYS A 41 50.12 33.08 52.90
C LYS A 41 51.35 33.79 53.49
N ALA A 42 51.48 35.09 53.24
CA ALA A 42 51.88 36.16 54.19
C ALA A 42 52.07 37.45 53.34
N ALA A 43 51.21 38.46 53.49
CA ALA A 43 51.25 39.55 54.48
C ALA A 43 52.00 40.77 53.93
N ASP A 44 51.19 41.73 53.48
CA ASP A 44 51.33 43.19 53.47
C ASP A 44 52.72 43.82 53.33
N ASP A 45 52.95 44.38 52.13
CA ASP A 45 53.49 45.72 52.02
C ASP A 45 52.80 46.46 50.86
N LYS A 46 52.32 47.69 51.11
CA LYS A 46 51.54 48.49 50.16
C LYS A 46 52.46 49.12 49.09
N PRO A 47 51.98 49.23 47.84
CA PRO A 47 52.20 50.47 47.10
C PRO A 47 50.92 51.06 46.52
N LYS A 48 51.07 52.32 46.10
CA LYS A 48 50.06 53.37 45.96
C LYS A 48 49.17 53.21 44.72
N ASN A 49 47.86 53.30 45.00
CA ASN A 49 46.74 53.87 44.24
C ASN A 49 47.02 54.40 42.80
N GLU A 50 46.76 53.56 41.79
CA GLU A 50 46.23 53.99 40.50
C GLU A 50 44.72 53.71 40.50
N VAL A 51 43.91 54.77 40.35
CA VAL A 51 42.45 54.64 40.26
C VAL A 51 42.13 54.21 38.84
N VAL A 52 42.05 52.89 38.62
CA VAL A 52 41.39 52.34 37.43
C VAL A 52 39.88 52.48 37.65
N GLU A 53 39.23 53.40 36.95
CA GLU A 53 37.77 53.53 36.99
C GLU A 53 37.13 52.19 36.57
N ALA A 54 36.32 51.63 37.45
CA ALA A 54 35.67 50.35 37.20
C ALA A 54 34.70 50.47 36.02
N PRO A 55 34.67 49.48 35.10
CA PRO A 55 33.73 49.51 33.98
C PRO A 55 32.29 49.58 34.50
N ALA A 56 31.52 50.52 33.96
CA ALA A 56 30.16 50.82 34.38
C ALA A 56 29.13 50.46 33.31
N CYS A 57 27.92 50.13 33.75
CA CYS A 57 26.83 49.79 32.86
C CYS A 57 26.34 51.02 32.07
N PRO A 58 26.22 50.96 30.74
CA PRO A 58 25.78 52.11 29.94
C PRO A 58 24.28 52.45 30.12
N ILE A 59 23.53 51.64 30.86
CA ILE A 59 22.11 51.85 31.12
C ILE A 59 21.87 52.54 32.47
N CYS A 60 22.47 52.03 33.55
CA CYS A 60 22.27 52.58 34.90
C CYS A 60 23.48 53.35 35.46
N ALA A 61 24.58 53.45 34.70
CA ALA A 61 25.85 54.06 35.11
C ALA A 61 26.53 53.45 36.37
N ASP A 62 25.98 52.37 36.93
CA ASP A 62 26.58 51.65 38.05
C ASP A 62 27.74 50.76 37.60
N ALA A 63 28.76 50.61 38.45
CA ALA A 63 29.86 49.67 38.24
C ALA A 63 29.37 48.21 38.13
N TYR A 64 29.98 47.44 37.22
CA TYR A 64 29.73 46.00 37.12
C TYR A 64 30.22 45.27 38.38
N THR A 65 29.47 44.23 38.77
CA THR A 65 29.84 43.34 39.89
C THR A 65 29.68 41.88 39.47
N SER A 66 30.45 40.98 40.06
CA SER A 66 30.43 39.55 39.69
C SER A 66 29.11 38.83 40.00
N VAL A 67 28.32 39.37 40.93
CA VAL A 67 27.09 38.72 41.43
C VAL A 67 25.82 39.49 41.05
N VAL A 68 25.70 40.76 41.42
CA VAL A 68 24.42 41.49 41.32
C VAL A 68 24.26 42.21 39.97
N ARG A 69 25.35 42.79 39.47
CA ARG A 69 25.42 43.53 38.20
C ARG A 69 26.42 42.87 37.28
N LYS A 70 26.26 41.56 37.04
CA LYS A 70 27.09 40.83 36.08
C LYS A 70 26.93 41.48 34.69
N GLU A 71 28.03 41.61 33.97
CA GLU A 71 28.05 42.13 32.60
C GLU A 71 27.39 41.12 31.65
N VAL A 72 26.53 41.63 30.78
CA VAL A 72 25.75 40.88 29.78
C VAL A 72 26.00 41.51 28.44
N GLU A 73 26.33 40.70 27.45
CA GLU A 73 26.54 41.12 26.08
C GLU A 73 25.47 40.54 25.15
N CYS A 74 24.92 41.36 24.26
CA CYS A 74 23.97 40.88 23.26
C CYS A 74 24.69 40.10 22.16
N ASN A 75 24.20 38.90 21.84
CA ASN A 75 24.72 38.02 20.80
C ASN A 75 24.64 38.55 19.34
N GLN A 76 23.92 39.65 19.09
CA GLN A 76 23.78 40.24 17.75
C GLN A 76 24.46 41.60 17.62
N CYS A 77 24.21 42.52 18.55
CA CYS A 77 24.75 43.88 18.48
C CYS A 77 25.93 44.14 19.42
N HIS A 78 26.34 43.14 20.22
CA HIS A 78 27.49 43.20 21.15
C HIS A 78 27.45 44.35 22.18
N LYS A 79 26.33 45.07 22.27
CA LYS A 79 26.12 46.09 23.29
C LYS A 79 25.93 45.43 24.64
N LYS A 80 26.47 46.11 25.66
CA LYS A 80 26.59 45.58 27.01
C LYS A 80 25.60 46.22 27.97
N ALA A 81 25.06 45.44 28.89
CA ALA A 81 24.20 45.91 29.97
C ALA A 81 24.46 45.05 31.22
N CYS A 82 24.08 45.53 32.42
CA CYS A 82 24.13 44.68 33.60
C CYS A 82 22.86 43.81 33.67
N VAL A 83 22.96 42.62 34.27
CA VAL A 83 21.80 41.72 34.46
C VAL A 83 20.61 42.44 35.08
N LYS A 84 20.84 43.35 36.05
CA LYS A 84 19.74 44.07 36.70
C LYS A 84 18.97 44.99 35.76
N CYS A 85 19.65 45.66 34.83
CA CYS A 85 19.01 46.46 33.81
C CYS A 85 18.21 45.59 32.83
N VAL A 86 18.75 44.43 32.47
CA VAL A 86 18.06 43.44 31.61
C VAL A 86 16.77 42.93 32.30
N GLU A 87 16.86 42.50 33.56
CA GLU A 87 15.71 42.04 34.34
C GLU A 87 14.63 43.13 34.45
N THR A 88 15.05 44.37 34.75
CA THR A 88 14.14 45.52 34.89
C THR A 88 13.46 45.84 33.56
N TYR A 89 14.23 45.85 32.47
CA TYR A 89 13.70 46.07 31.13
C TYR A 89 12.64 45.02 30.76
N MET A 90 12.95 43.74 30.99
CA MET A 90 12.02 42.63 30.73
C MET A 90 10.72 42.77 31.54
N CYS A 91 10.79 43.18 32.80
CA CYS A 91 9.62 43.42 33.64
C CYS A 91 8.88 44.74 33.35
N SER A 92 9.47 45.65 32.57
CA SER A 92 8.80 46.89 32.13
C SER A 92 8.14 46.76 30.75
N SER A 93 8.55 45.77 29.96
CA SER A 93 8.05 45.56 28.60
C SER A 93 6.76 44.72 28.57
N LEU A 94 5.92 45.01 27.58
CA LEU A 94 4.74 44.22 27.22
C LEU A 94 5.07 43.16 26.13
N GLU A 95 6.22 43.28 25.49
CA GLU A 95 6.64 42.42 24.39
C GLU A 95 7.37 41.15 24.90
N ASP A 96 7.63 40.21 23.99
CA ASP A 96 8.51 39.06 24.26
C ASP A 96 9.94 39.56 24.57
N PRO A 97 10.76 38.80 25.34
CA PRO A 97 12.12 39.19 25.67
C PRO A 97 12.94 39.52 24.42
N HIS A 98 13.57 40.69 24.40
CA HIS A 98 14.39 41.13 23.28
C HIS A 98 15.42 42.15 23.71
N CYS A 99 16.42 42.38 22.87
CA CYS A 99 17.46 43.37 23.14
C CYS A 99 16.91 44.79 23.14
N MET A 100 17.16 45.54 24.23
CA MET A 100 16.81 46.96 24.36
C MET A 100 17.46 47.88 23.32
N HIS A 101 18.48 47.40 22.59
CA HIS A 101 19.18 48.19 21.56
C HIS A 101 18.81 47.81 20.13
N CYS A 102 18.88 46.52 19.77
CA CYS A 102 18.64 46.06 18.40
C CYS A 102 17.30 45.36 18.20
N ARG A 103 16.52 45.16 19.27
CA ARG A 103 15.22 44.46 19.27
C ARG A 103 15.25 43.01 18.78
N THR A 104 16.41 42.41 18.62
CA THR A 104 16.51 40.96 18.40
C THR A 104 15.89 40.22 19.58
N SER A 105 14.97 39.31 19.28
CA SER A 105 14.36 38.42 20.26
C SER A 105 15.42 37.58 20.98
N TRP A 106 15.21 37.38 22.28
CA TRP A 106 16.07 36.55 23.11
C TRP A 106 15.41 35.20 23.39
N PRO A 107 15.99 34.08 22.94
CA PRO A 107 15.46 32.76 23.27
C PRO A 107 15.64 32.47 24.76
N ARG A 108 14.82 31.58 25.30
CA ARG A 108 14.89 31.18 26.72
C ARG A 108 16.27 30.62 27.09
N THR A 109 16.92 29.91 26.17
CA THR A 109 18.27 29.38 26.32
C THR A 109 19.29 30.48 26.62
N PHE A 110 19.26 31.58 25.86
CA PHE A 110 20.08 32.77 26.14
C PHE A 110 19.71 33.40 27.48
N LEU A 111 18.41 33.56 27.78
CA LEU A 111 18.00 34.14 29.06
C LEU A 111 18.46 33.32 30.27
N ASN A 112 18.60 32.00 30.15
CA ASN A 112 19.12 31.14 31.21
C ASN A 112 20.62 31.31 31.46
N THR A 113 21.41 31.78 30.49
CA THR A 113 22.84 32.07 30.70
C THR A 113 23.05 33.43 31.36
N VAL A 114 22.07 34.32 31.23
CA VAL A 114 22.12 35.71 31.68
C VAL A 114 21.43 35.92 33.03
N CYS A 115 20.18 35.47 33.15
CA CYS A 115 19.31 35.73 34.29
C CYS A 115 19.21 34.50 35.21
N SER A 116 18.86 34.74 36.48
CA SER A 116 18.67 33.63 37.43
C SER A 116 17.41 32.81 37.12
N ASN A 117 17.46 31.49 37.40
CA ASN A 117 16.29 30.61 37.26
C ASN A 117 15.10 31.07 38.11
N THR A 118 15.35 31.64 39.30
CA THR A 118 14.30 32.17 40.17
C THR A 118 13.62 33.38 39.55
N PHE A 119 14.39 34.31 38.98
CA PHE A 119 13.83 35.46 38.27
C PHE A 119 12.97 35.01 37.10
N LEU A 120 13.50 34.16 36.22
CA LEU A 120 12.80 33.76 34.99
C LEU A 120 11.52 32.96 35.27
N ASN A 121 11.60 31.96 36.15
CA ASN A 121 10.48 31.03 36.40
C ASN A 121 9.46 31.56 37.41
N LYS A 122 9.80 32.57 38.23
CA LYS A 122 8.85 33.16 39.20
C LYS A 122 8.52 34.61 38.83
N THR A 123 9.49 35.51 38.95
CA THR A 123 9.26 36.96 38.81
C THR A 123 8.80 37.33 37.40
N TYR A 124 9.60 37.00 36.39
CA TYR A 124 9.29 37.30 35.00
C TYR A 124 8.09 36.50 34.51
N PHE A 125 7.97 35.22 34.89
CA PHE A 125 6.80 34.41 34.56
C PHE A 125 5.49 35.04 35.08
N THR A 126 5.48 35.50 36.33
CA THR A 126 4.31 36.16 36.94
C THR A 126 3.98 37.49 36.23
N HIS A 127 5.00 38.27 35.87
CA HIS A 127 4.83 39.47 35.05
C HIS A 127 4.21 39.13 33.69
N ARG A 128 4.78 38.15 32.97
CA ARG A 128 4.30 37.73 31.66
C ARG A 128 2.85 37.24 31.70
N GLN A 129 2.49 36.45 32.71
CA GLN A 129 1.12 36.01 32.92
C GLN A 129 0.15 37.20 33.10
N THR A 130 0.59 38.25 33.81
CA THR A 130 -0.22 39.45 34.04
C THR A 130 -0.39 40.26 32.75
N VAL A 131 0.69 40.41 31.96
CA VAL A 131 0.64 41.05 30.64
C VAL A 131 -0.32 40.30 29.70
N LEU A 132 -0.22 38.97 29.63
CA LEU A 132 -1.10 38.14 28.83
C LEU A 132 -2.55 38.26 29.29
N LEU A 133 -2.81 38.20 30.60
CA LEU A 133 -4.15 38.36 31.14
C LEU A 133 -4.75 39.73 30.83
N ASN A 134 -3.99 40.81 30.95
CA ASN A 134 -4.48 42.16 30.63
C ASN A 134 -4.80 42.31 29.13
N ARG A 135 -3.98 41.72 28.27
CA ARG A 135 -4.26 41.63 26.83
C ARG A 135 -5.56 40.87 26.58
N GLU A 136 -5.75 39.73 27.23
CA GLU A 136 -6.95 38.91 27.09
C GLU A 136 -8.22 39.60 27.64
N LYS A 137 -8.10 40.33 28.77
CA LYS A 137 -9.18 41.14 29.34
C LYS A 137 -9.65 42.24 28.38
N SER A 138 -8.78 42.78 27.52
CA SER A 138 -9.17 43.76 26.51
C SER A 138 -10.16 43.18 25.47
N PHE A 139 -10.23 41.85 25.34
CA PHE A 139 -11.17 41.15 24.46
C PHE A 139 -12.48 40.73 25.15
N LEU A 140 -12.72 41.08 26.43
CA LEU A 140 -13.95 40.71 27.14
C LEU A 140 -15.25 41.10 26.42
N PRO A 141 -15.38 42.28 25.77
CA PRO A 141 -16.58 42.60 24.99
C PRO A 141 -16.82 41.63 23.83
N ALA A 142 -15.75 41.16 23.17
CA ALA A 142 -15.87 40.16 22.12
C ALA A 142 -16.28 38.79 22.69
N TYR A 143 -15.72 38.41 23.84
CA TYR A 143 -16.08 37.16 24.53
C TYR A 143 -17.51 37.16 25.07
N GLN A 144 -18.08 38.33 25.40
CA GLN A 144 -19.47 38.43 25.84
C GLN A 144 -20.44 37.90 24.77
N VAL A 145 -20.22 38.23 23.50
CA VAL A 145 -21.06 37.74 22.39
C VAL A 145 -21.05 36.22 22.32
N VAL A 146 -19.90 35.60 22.56
CA VAL A 146 -19.76 34.14 22.58
C VAL A 146 -20.37 33.54 23.84
N ALA A 147 -20.17 34.16 25.01
CA ALA A 147 -20.75 33.72 26.27
C ALA A 147 -22.29 33.74 26.23
N GLU A 148 -22.90 34.77 25.64
CA GLU A 148 -24.34 34.85 25.44
C GLU A 148 -24.87 33.72 24.54
N ARG A 149 -24.13 33.39 23.47
CA ARG A 149 -24.46 32.24 22.60
C ARG A 149 -24.34 30.92 23.35
N GLU A 150 -23.29 30.74 24.14
CA GLU A 150 -23.06 29.55 24.95
C GLU A 150 -24.15 29.36 26.01
N ILE A 151 -24.58 30.43 26.68
CA ILE A 151 -25.70 30.38 27.63
C ILE A 151 -26.98 29.91 26.93
N LYS A 152 -27.29 30.47 25.75
CA LYS A 152 -28.45 30.05 24.96
C LYS A 152 -28.34 28.60 24.49
N ALA A 153 -27.16 28.18 24.02
CA ALA A 153 -26.89 26.81 23.60
C ALA A 153 -27.07 25.81 24.75
N ARG A 154 -26.57 26.13 25.95
CA ARG A 154 -26.73 25.28 27.14
C ARG A 154 -28.17 25.21 27.62
N ALA A 155 -28.95 26.28 27.48
CA ALA A 155 -30.38 26.25 27.76
C ALA A 155 -31.09 25.26 26.81
N MET A 156 -30.87 25.39 25.50
CA MET A 156 -31.42 24.46 24.51
C MET A 156 -30.90 23.03 24.68
N GLY A 157 -29.64 22.84 25.10
CA GLY A 157 -29.06 21.54 25.36
C GLY A 157 -29.73 20.78 26.52
N LYS A 158 -30.29 21.50 27.51
CA LYS A 158 -31.11 20.86 28.56
C LYS A 158 -32.41 20.31 27.98
N ASP A 159 -33.04 21.07 27.09
CA ASP A 159 -34.26 20.64 26.39
C ASP A 159 -33.96 19.44 25.47
N ASP A 160 -32.82 19.47 24.77
CA ASP A 160 -32.34 18.35 23.94
C ASP A 160 -32.10 17.08 24.76
N ILE A 161 -31.44 17.17 25.92
CA ILE A 161 -31.27 16.03 26.83
C ILE A 161 -32.63 15.45 27.25
N ALA A 162 -33.60 16.31 27.55
CA ALA A 162 -34.95 15.88 27.92
C ALA A 162 -35.68 15.21 26.73
N LEU A 163 -35.53 15.73 25.52
CA LEU A 163 -36.07 15.13 24.29
C LEU A 163 -35.39 13.80 23.97
N ALA A 164 -34.07 13.71 24.09
CA ALA A 164 -33.31 12.49 23.88
C ALA A 164 -33.71 11.38 24.86
N ALA A 165 -34.03 11.73 26.12
CA ALA A 165 -34.57 10.77 27.08
C ALA A 165 -35.93 10.21 26.62
N LYS A 166 -36.85 11.07 26.15
CA LYS A 166 -38.13 10.65 25.59
C LYS A 166 -37.95 9.80 24.32
N GLN A 167 -37.02 10.18 23.45
CA GLN A 167 -36.69 9.41 22.25
C GLN A 167 -36.21 8.00 22.61
N ARG A 168 -35.29 7.86 23.58
CA ARG A 168 -34.82 6.54 24.04
C ARG A 168 -35.95 5.67 24.58
N GLU A 169 -36.89 6.26 25.32
CA GLU A 169 -38.06 5.54 25.82
C GLU A 169 -38.92 5.01 24.67
N LEU A 170 -39.23 5.86 23.69
CA LEU A 170 -39.98 5.48 22.49
C LEU A 170 -39.22 4.44 21.63
N GLU A 171 -37.90 4.57 21.49
CA GLU A 171 -37.06 3.60 20.79
C GLU A 171 -37.07 2.24 21.49
N LEU A 172 -37.06 2.20 22.83
CA LEU A 172 -37.17 0.96 23.58
C LEU A 172 -38.53 0.29 23.36
N GLU A 173 -39.62 1.07 23.39
CA GLU A 173 -40.96 0.55 23.07
C GLU A 173 -41.04 0.04 21.62
N MET A 174 -40.51 0.81 20.68
CA MET A 174 -40.46 0.43 19.27
C MET A 174 -39.62 -0.84 19.07
N SER A 175 -38.47 -0.95 19.73
CA SER A 175 -37.60 -2.12 19.71
C SER A 175 -38.32 -3.38 20.21
N LYS A 176 -39.09 -3.28 21.30
CA LYS A 176 -39.93 -4.39 21.79
C LYS A 176 -40.95 -4.82 20.74
N LYS A 177 -41.65 -3.87 20.11
CA LYS A 177 -42.62 -4.18 19.03
C LYS A 177 -41.94 -4.78 17.80
N ILE A 178 -40.80 -4.23 17.39
CA ILE A 178 -40.00 -4.74 16.28
C ILE A 178 -39.51 -6.16 16.58
N ALA A 179 -39.07 -6.47 17.80
CA ALA A 179 -38.61 -7.80 18.17
C ALA A 179 -39.71 -8.86 18.03
N VAL A 180 -40.95 -8.53 18.40
CA VAL A 180 -42.11 -9.41 18.20
C VAL A 180 -42.33 -9.67 16.71
N ILE A 181 -42.40 -8.61 15.90
CA ILE A 181 -42.60 -8.72 14.44
C ILE A 181 -41.43 -9.47 13.78
N GLN A 182 -40.20 -9.25 14.24
CA GLN A 182 -39.01 -9.93 13.74
C GLN A 182 -39.04 -11.42 14.09
N ALA A 183 -39.51 -11.80 15.28
CA ALA A 183 -39.67 -13.20 15.66
C ALA A 183 -40.68 -13.91 14.74
N GLU A 184 -41.84 -13.29 14.50
CA GLU A 184 -42.85 -13.77 13.56
C GLU A 184 -42.30 -13.86 12.13
N ARG A 185 -41.60 -12.81 11.68
CA ARG A 185 -41.00 -12.76 10.34
C ARG A 185 -39.90 -13.80 10.18
N THR A 186 -39.08 -14.06 11.20
CA THR A 186 -38.06 -15.10 11.17
C THR A 186 -38.68 -16.50 11.15
N ALA A 187 -39.76 -16.73 11.89
CA ALA A 187 -40.50 -17.99 11.82
C ALA A 187 -41.07 -18.22 10.42
N LEU A 188 -41.69 -17.20 9.82
CA LEU A 188 -42.19 -17.25 8.45
C LEU A 188 -41.05 -17.42 7.44
N TRP A 189 -39.95 -16.68 7.60
CA TRP A 189 -38.78 -16.79 6.73
C TRP A 189 -38.16 -18.19 6.81
N ARG A 190 -38.14 -18.82 7.99
CA ARG A 190 -37.69 -20.20 8.16
C ARG A 190 -38.57 -21.17 7.37
N ARG A 191 -39.90 -21.02 7.42
CA ARG A 191 -40.84 -21.80 6.61
C ARG A 191 -40.60 -21.58 5.11
N ILE A 192 -40.49 -20.33 4.68
CA ILE A 192 -40.20 -19.98 3.28
C ILE A 192 -38.86 -20.56 2.83
N ARG A 193 -37.82 -20.49 3.67
CA ARG A 193 -36.50 -21.07 3.40
C ARG A 193 -36.59 -22.59 3.28
N ASN A 194 -37.29 -23.26 4.20
CA ASN A 194 -37.49 -24.71 4.13
C ASN A 194 -38.13 -25.09 2.79
N VAL A 195 -39.18 -24.39 2.37
CA VAL A 195 -39.82 -24.61 1.06
C VAL A 195 -38.86 -24.33 -0.11
N ARG A 196 -38.14 -23.21 -0.09
CA ARG A 196 -37.17 -22.84 -1.16
C ARG A 196 -36.02 -23.83 -1.29
N GLU A 197 -35.62 -24.46 -0.20
CA GLU A 197 -34.55 -25.44 -0.16
C GLU A 197 -35.04 -26.89 -0.35
N GLY A 198 -36.35 -27.08 -0.57
CA GLY A 198 -36.96 -28.40 -0.80
C GLY A 198 -37.03 -29.28 0.46
N ARG A 199 -37.18 -28.67 1.64
CA ARG A 199 -37.41 -29.31 2.94
C ARG A 199 -38.89 -29.22 3.33
N ASP A 200 -39.33 -30.07 4.25
CA ASP A 200 -40.67 -29.99 4.82
C ASP A 200 -40.90 -28.64 5.53
N GLU A 201 -42.09 -28.06 5.32
CA GLU A 201 -42.43 -26.69 5.75
C GLU A 201 -42.28 -26.50 7.27
N ASN A 202 -42.62 -27.53 8.05
CA ASN A 202 -42.60 -27.49 9.52
C ASN A 202 -41.39 -28.22 10.12
N SER A 203 -40.49 -28.74 9.29
CA SER A 203 -39.32 -29.47 9.80
C SER A 203 -38.32 -28.55 10.52
N THR A 204 -37.96 -28.98 11.73
CA THR A 204 -36.91 -28.41 12.58
C THR A 204 -35.55 -29.12 12.42
N SER A 205 -35.52 -30.22 11.66
CA SER A 205 -34.32 -31.05 11.46
C SER A 205 -33.58 -30.67 10.16
N GLU A 206 -32.24 -30.58 10.24
CA GLU A 206 -31.37 -30.19 9.12
C GLU A 206 -31.13 -31.31 8.09
N THR A 207 -31.55 -32.56 8.35
CA THR A 207 -31.02 -33.73 7.63
C THR A 207 -31.93 -34.37 6.57
N ALA A 208 -33.11 -33.82 6.28
CA ALA A 208 -33.99 -34.36 5.23
C ALA A 208 -34.07 -33.43 4.01
N ARG A 209 -33.12 -33.55 3.07
CA ARG A 209 -33.27 -32.99 1.71
C ARG A 209 -34.14 -33.93 0.87
N ALA A 210 -35.21 -33.42 0.27
CA ALA A 210 -35.95 -34.17 -0.73
C ALA A 210 -35.04 -34.54 -1.93
N ALA A 211 -35.24 -35.72 -2.50
CA ALA A 211 -34.50 -36.18 -3.67
C ALA A 211 -34.64 -35.18 -4.84
N ALA A 212 -33.54 -34.87 -5.52
CA ALA A 212 -33.54 -33.90 -6.62
C ALA A 212 -34.51 -34.32 -7.73
N SER A 213 -35.42 -33.42 -8.12
CA SER A 213 -36.41 -33.66 -9.19
C SER A 213 -35.72 -33.78 -10.55
N LYS A 214 -35.88 -34.93 -11.21
CA LYS A 214 -35.33 -35.20 -12.56
C LYS A 214 -36.25 -34.59 -13.63
N PHE A 215 -35.75 -33.58 -14.35
CA PHE A 215 -36.48 -32.91 -15.44
C PHE A 215 -36.11 -33.50 -16.79
N ILE A 216 -37.09 -33.59 -17.71
CA ILE A 216 -36.93 -34.29 -18.99
C ILE A 216 -36.92 -33.36 -20.22
N ARG A 217 -37.56 -32.19 -20.17
CA ARG A 217 -37.62 -31.21 -21.28
C ARG A 217 -38.10 -29.83 -20.80
N ARG A 218 -37.82 -28.76 -21.55
CA ARG A 218 -38.48 -27.45 -21.39
C ARG A 218 -39.98 -27.53 -21.71
N CYS A 219 -40.79 -26.73 -21.01
CA CYS A 219 -42.21 -26.60 -21.29
C CYS A 219 -42.44 -25.97 -22.67
N THR A 220 -43.40 -26.52 -23.43
CA THR A 220 -43.73 -26.09 -24.80
C THR A 220 -44.79 -24.98 -24.84
N VAL A 221 -45.33 -24.56 -23.69
CA VAL A 221 -46.28 -23.44 -23.60
C VAL A 221 -45.54 -22.13 -23.94
N PRO A 222 -46.06 -21.32 -24.89
CA PRO A 222 -45.48 -20.01 -25.20
C PRO A 222 -45.29 -19.17 -23.93
N GLU A 223 -44.12 -18.53 -23.82
CA GLU A 223 -43.71 -17.70 -22.67
C GLU A 223 -43.54 -18.43 -21.32
N CYS A 224 -43.72 -19.76 -21.26
CA CYS A 224 -43.40 -20.53 -20.07
C CYS A 224 -41.91 -20.89 -20.02
N ASN A 225 -41.25 -20.52 -18.93
CA ASN A 225 -39.84 -20.84 -18.68
C ASN A 225 -39.64 -22.07 -17.77
N GLY A 226 -40.71 -22.84 -17.54
CA GLY A 226 -40.67 -24.04 -16.70
C GLY A 226 -40.17 -25.29 -17.43
N PHE A 227 -39.98 -26.37 -16.67
CA PHE A 227 -39.55 -27.68 -17.16
C PHE A 227 -40.59 -28.75 -16.86
N LEU A 228 -40.65 -29.77 -17.71
CA LEU A 228 -41.48 -30.94 -17.55
C LEU A 228 -40.81 -31.95 -16.62
N SER A 229 -41.58 -32.43 -15.63
CA SER A 229 -41.24 -33.57 -14.79
C SER A 229 -41.21 -34.88 -15.59
N SER A 230 -40.72 -35.98 -15.02
CA SER A 230 -40.81 -37.33 -15.61
C SER A 230 -42.24 -37.75 -15.98
N ALA A 231 -43.24 -37.16 -15.34
CA ALA A 231 -44.65 -37.35 -15.67
C ALA A 231 -45.15 -36.46 -16.82
N TRP A 232 -44.28 -35.69 -17.48
CA TRP A 232 -44.65 -34.74 -18.55
C TRP A 232 -45.58 -33.60 -18.11
N LYS A 233 -45.63 -33.31 -16.80
CA LYS A 233 -46.29 -32.13 -16.21
C LYS A 233 -45.28 -31.02 -15.93
N CYS A 234 -45.61 -29.79 -16.32
CA CYS A 234 -44.85 -28.59 -15.94
C CYS A 234 -45.20 -28.16 -14.51
N GLY A 235 -44.19 -27.89 -13.67
CA GLY A 235 -44.39 -27.38 -12.31
C GLY A 235 -44.73 -25.89 -12.22
N ILE A 236 -44.52 -25.11 -13.29
CA ILE A 236 -44.75 -23.65 -13.32
C ILE A 236 -46.17 -23.34 -13.81
N CYS A 237 -46.51 -23.77 -15.03
CA CYS A 237 -47.82 -23.53 -15.63
C CYS A 237 -48.83 -24.67 -15.41
N SER A 238 -48.46 -25.70 -14.66
CA SER A 238 -49.30 -26.89 -14.34
C SER A 238 -49.85 -27.66 -15.55
N THR A 239 -49.38 -27.36 -16.75
CA THR A 239 -49.85 -27.95 -18.02
C THR A 239 -49.12 -29.26 -18.34
N TRP A 240 -49.81 -30.18 -19.00
CA TRP A 240 -49.29 -31.47 -19.45
C TRP A 240 -48.93 -31.44 -20.93
N ALA A 241 -47.90 -32.20 -21.31
CA ALA A 241 -47.47 -32.37 -22.69
C ALA A 241 -47.43 -33.85 -23.09
N CYS A 242 -47.48 -34.14 -24.39
CA CYS A 242 -47.36 -35.49 -24.92
C CYS A 242 -45.91 -35.97 -24.96
N PRO A 243 -45.60 -37.19 -24.47
CA PRO A 243 -44.26 -37.78 -24.58
C PRO A 243 -43.81 -38.07 -26.02
N ASP A 244 -44.76 -38.36 -26.91
CA ASP A 244 -44.48 -38.89 -28.24
C ASP A 244 -44.24 -37.77 -29.27
N CYS A 245 -45.09 -36.73 -29.27
CA CYS A 245 -45.05 -35.60 -30.21
C CYS A 245 -44.68 -34.23 -29.59
N PHE A 246 -44.53 -34.14 -28.26
CA PHE A 246 -44.21 -32.90 -27.51
C PHE A 246 -45.29 -31.80 -27.48
N GLU A 247 -46.47 -32.03 -28.06
CA GLU A 247 -47.58 -31.07 -28.05
C GLU A 247 -48.26 -30.94 -26.68
N ILE A 248 -48.95 -29.82 -26.47
CA ILE A 248 -49.61 -29.48 -25.21
C ILE A 248 -50.97 -30.17 -25.11
N LYS A 249 -51.22 -30.89 -24.00
CA LYS A 249 -52.51 -31.53 -23.67
C LYS A 249 -53.44 -30.67 -22.82
N GLY A 250 -52.93 -29.59 -22.21
CA GLY A 250 -53.69 -28.71 -21.31
C GLY A 250 -53.53 -29.08 -19.82
N LEU A 251 -54.48 -28.69 -18.96
CA LEU A 251 -54.40 -28.88 -17.51
C LEU A 251 -54.70 -30.33 -17.05
N ASN A 252 -55.35 -31.12 -17.91
CA ASN A 252 -55.70 -32.52 -17.64
C ASN A 252 -54.71 -33.48 -18.31
N ARG A 253 -54.26 -34.49 -17.57
CA ARG A 253 -53.31 -35.50 -18.05
C ARG A 253 -53.89 -36.37 -19.17
N ASP A 254 -55.14 -36.80 -18.99
CA ASP A 254 -55.79 -37.81 -19.83
C ASP A 254 -56.66 -37.17 -20.94
N ALA A 255 -56.38 -35.91 -21.29
CA ALA A 255 -57.06 -35.23 -22.38
C ALA A 255 -56.80 -35.98 -23.71
N PRO A 256 -57.84 -36.22 -24.54
CA PRO A 256 -57.68 -36.89 -25.82
C PRO A 256 -56.82 -36.00 -26.73
N HIS A 257 -55.72 -36.56 -27.22
CA HIS A 257 -54.84 -35.93 -28.20
C HIS A 257 -54.43 -36.98 -29.24
N THR A 258 -54.26 -36.56 -30.48
CA THR A 258 -53.86 -37.44 -31.58
C THR A 258 -52.60 -36.87 -32.23
N CYS A 259 -51.48 -37.60 -32.16
CA CYS A 259 -50.23 -37.17 -32.78
C CYS A 259 -50.35 -37.15 -34.31
N THR A 260 -49.99 -36.04 -34.94
CA THR A 260 -49.86 -35.97 -36.41
C THR A 260 -48.57 -36.64 -36.87
N ALA A 261 -48.55 -37.15 -38.12
CA ALA A 261 -47.37 -37.79 -38.69
C ALA A 261 -46.15 -36.86 -38.75
N ASP A 262 -46.38 -35.57 -39.05
CA ASP A 262 -45.34 -34.55 -39.13
C ASP A 262 -44.74 -34.21 -37.75
N ALA A 263 -45.57 -34.17 -36.70
CA ALA A 263 -45.11 -33.92 -35.33
C ALA A 263 -44.28 -35.10 -34.80
N LEU A 264 -44.62 -36.34 -35.17
CA LEU A 264 -43.84 -37.54 -34.84
C LEU A 264 -42.49 -37.54 -35.58
N ALA A 265 -42.47 -37.25 -36.89
CA ALA A 265 -41.25 -37.17 -37.68
C ALA A 265 -40.30 -36.06 -37.19
N THR A 266 -40.85 -34.90 -36.82
CA THR A 266 -40.09 -33.79 -36.24
C THR A 266 -39.51 -34.16 -34.87
N ALA A 267 -40.31 -34.82 -34.01
CA ALA A 267 -39.84 -35.30 -32.72
C ALA A 267 -38.73 -36.36 -32.86
N GLU A 268 -38.80 -37.21 -33.88
CA GLU A 268 -37.78 -38.22 -34.18
C GLU A 268 -36.46 -37.61 -34.68
N LEU A 269 -36.51 -36.63 -35.58
CA LEU A 269 -35.34 -35.88 -36.04
C LEU A 269 -34.63 -35.16 -34.87
N ILE A 270 -35.40 -34.52 -33.99
CA ILE A 270 -34.83 -33.87 -32.79
C ILE A 270 -34.17 -34.91 -31.88
N ARG A 271 -34.81 -36.07 -31.64
CA ARG A 271 -34.21 -37.14 -30.81
C ARG A 271 -32.89 -37.68 -31.39
N LYS A 272 -32.74 -37.68 -32.71
CA LYS A 272 -31.55 -38.19 -33.40
C LYS A 272 -30.34 -37.24 -33.30
N ASP A 273 -30.57 -35.94 -33.51
CA ASP A 273 -29.47 -34.98 -33.70
C ASP A 273 -29.14 -34.13 -32.45
N THR A 274 -29.90 -34.30 -31.36
CA THR A 274 -29.74 -33.50 -30.15
C THR A 274 -29.69 -34.35 -28.88
N LYS A 275 -29.00 -33.86 -27.85
CA LYS A 275 -28.96 -34.49 -26.52
C LYS A 275 -29.56 -33.57 -25.45
N PRO A 276 -30.30 -34.11 -24.47
CA PRO A 276 -30.87 -33.30 -23.41
C PRO A 276 -29.77 -32.80 -22.46
N CYS A 277 -29.82 -31.51 -22.15
CA CYS A 277 -28.96 -30.90 -21.15
C CYS A 277 -29.14 -31.59 -19.80
N PRO A 278 -28.08 -32.01 -19.11
CA PRO A 278 -28.21 -32.72 -17.83
C PRO A 278 -28.75 -31.87 -16.69
N SER A 279 -28.67 -30.55 -16.79
CA SER A 279 -29.18 -29.64 -15.75
C SER A 279 -30.62 -29.18 -16.01
N CYS A 280 -31.12 -29.21 -17.24
CA CYS A 280 -32.41 -28.59 -17.58
C CYS A 280 -33.25 -29.35 -18.63
N GLY A 281 -32.73 -30.42 -19.24
CA GLY A 281 -33.44 -31.24 -20.23
C GLY A 281 -33.62 -30.58 -21.61
N GLU A 282 -33.05 -29.39 -21.86
CA GLU A 282 -33.11 -28.74 -23.16
C GLU A 282 -32.33 -29.52 -24.23
N MET A 283 -32.87 -29.62 -25.44
CA MET A 283 -32.24 -30.34 -26.53
C MET A 283 -31.15 -29.46 -27.19
N ILE A 284 -29.88 -29.81 -27.00
CA ILE A 284 -28.73 -29.01 -27.46
C ILE A 284 -28.06 -29.70 -28.65
N SER A 285 -27.47 -28.94 -29.58
CA SER A 285 -26.66 -29.41 -30.72
C SER A 285 -25.21 -28.90 -30.62
N LYS A 286 -24.21 -29.64 -31.15
CA LYS A 286 -22.75 -29.38 -30.97
C LYS A 286 -22.04 -28.80 -32.22
N ILE A 287 -21.10 -27.86 -32.07
CA ILE A 287 -20.28 -27.23 -33.14
C ILE A 287 -18.76 -27.38 -32.77
N ASP A 288 -17.84 -27.72 -33.70
CA ASP A 288 -16.47 -28.29 -33.45
C ASP A 288 -15.42 -28.19 -34.63
N GLY A 289 -14.22 -27.62 -34.40
CA GLY A 289 -12.97 -27.76 -35.22
C GLY A 289 -12.64 -26.58 -36.17
N CYS A 290 -11.39 -26.08 -36.29
CA CYS A 290 -11.03 -24.88 -37.11
C CYS A 290 -9.56 -24.88 -37.63
N PHE A 291 -9.33 -24.80 -38.95
CA PHE A 291 -8.03 -24.77 -39.69
C PHE A 291 -8.06 -23.74 -40.83
N ALA A 292 -6.94 -23.18 -41.27
CA ALA A 292 -6.91 -22.37 -42.49
C ALA A 292 -7.15 -23.20 -43.76
N ALA A 293 -7.48 -22.54 -44.89
CA ALA A 293 -7.53 -23.18 -46.21
C ALA A 293 -6.22 -23.91 -46.54
N ASP A 294 -6.30 -24.90 -47.43
CA ASP A 294 -5.17 -25.66 -47.99
C ASP A 294 -4.35 -26.43 -46.94
N THR A 295 -4.93 -26.74 -45.78
CA THR A 295 -4.28 -27.61 -44.80
C THR A 295 -4.47 -29.08 -45.22
N PRO A 296 -3.40 -29.82 -45.56
CA PRO A 296 -3.53 -31.18 -46.10
C PRO A 296 -3.68 -32.22 -44.99
N LEU A 297 -4.82 -32.90 -45.00
CA LEU A 297 -5.15 -33.98 -44.06
C LEU A 297 -5.02 -35.35 -44.71
N GLN A 298 -4.59 -36.33 -43.91
CA GLN A 298 -4.36 -37.69 -44.39
C GLN A 298 -5.64 -38.52 -44.26
N ARG A 299 -6.12 -39.08 -45.37
CA ARG A 299 -7.17 -40.11 -45.36
C ARG A 299 -6.60 -41.47 -44.94
N ILE A 300 -7.48 -42.38 -44.51
CA ILE A 300 -7.11 -43.73 -44.07
C ILE A 300 -6.44 -44.56 -45.18
N ASP A 301 -6.82 -44.32 -46.44
CA ASP A 301 -6.28 -44.97 -47.63
C ASP A 301 -4.92 -44.40 -48.08
N GLY A 302 -4.42 -43.37 -47.38
CA GLY A 302 -3.17 -42.68 -47.69
C GLY A 302 -3.32 -41.52 -48.68
N SER A 303 -4.51 -41.29 -49.23
CA SER A 303 -4.79 -40.11 -50.07
C SER A 303 -4.90 -38.83 -49.23
N VAL A 304 -4.84 -37.68 -49.90
CA VAL A 304 -4.83 -36.36 -49.25
C VAL A 304 -6.16 -35.65 -49.50
N VAL A 305 -6.70 -35.01 -48.47
CA VAL A 305 -7.85 -34.11 -48.57
C VAL A 305 -7.49 -32.75 -47.95
N MET A 306 -7.84 -31.66 -48.63
CA MET A 306 -7.61 -30.33 -48.11
C MET A 306 -8.72 -29.94 -47.14
N SER A 307 -8.41 -29.14 -46.13
CA SER A 307 -9.33 -28.72 -45.07
C SER A 307 -10.64 -28.11 -45.57
N GLN A 308 -10.63 -27.39 -46.70
CA GLN A 308 -11.83 -26.81 -47.31
C GLN A 308 -12.68 -27.82 -48.10
N ASP A 309 -12.05 -28.92 -48.54
CA ASP A 309 -12.67 -29.92 -49.42
C ASP A 309 -13.17 -31.14 -48.65
N ILE A 310 -13.04 -31.13 -47.32
CA ILE A 310 -13.53 -32.21 -46.44
C ILE A 310 -15.06 -32.27 -46.52
N GLN A 311 -15.57 -33.48 -46.74
CA GLN A 311 -17.00 -33.78 -46.79
C GLN A 311 -17.41 -34.68 -45.63
N ILE A 312 -18.69 -34.58 -45.24
CA ILE A 312 -19.26 -35.49 -44.24
C ILE A 312 -19.18 -36.92 -44.79
N GLY A 313 -18.64 -37.83 -43.98
CA GLY A 313 -18.39 -39.23 -44.34
C GLY A 313 -16.95 -39.52 -44.72
N ASP A 314 -16.11 -38.51 -44.97
CA ASP A 314 -14.68 -38.69 -45.25
C ASP A 314 -13.96 -39.47 -44.15
N GLU A 315 -13.01 -40.31 -44.54
CA GLU A 315 -12.33 -41.25 -43.67
C GLU A 315 -10.88 -40.82 -43.42
N LEU A 316 -10.63 -40.16 -42.29
CA LEU A 316 -9.34 -39.58 -41.89
C LEU A 316 -8.50 -40.52 -41.02
N MET A 317 -7.20 -40.27 -41.02
CA MET A 317 -6.21 -41.01 -40.24
C MET A 317 -6.11 -40.48 -38.81
N GLY A 318 -6.27 -41.34 -37.80
CA GLY A 318 -6.08 -41.02 -36.40
C GLY A 318 -4.62 -41.08 -35.92
N ASP A 319 -4.36 -40.59 -34.70
CA ASP A 319 -3.02 -40.54 -34.10
C ASP A 319 -2.42 -41.92 -33.75
N ASN A 320 -3.26 -42.94 -33.70
CA ASN A 320 -2.90 -44.34 -33.51
C ASN A 320 -2.99 -45.17 -34.80
N GLY A 321 -3.19 -44.51 -35.94
CA GLY A 321 -3.36 -45.16 -37.25
C GLY A 321 -4.75 -45.76 -37.51
N GLN A 322 -5.70 -45.57 -36.60
CA GLN A 322 -7.07 -46.04 -36.78
C GLN A 322 -7.94 -45.01 -37.52
N LEU A 323 -9.04 -45.50 -38.11
CA LEU A 323 -9.99 -44.70 -38.88
C LEU A 323 -10.70 -43.65 -38.01
N ARG A 324 -10.90 -42.45 -38.57
CA ARG A 324 -11.70 -41.36 -38.00
C ARG A 324 -12.65 -40.81 -39.06
N ARG A 325 -13.95 -41.08 -38.96
CA ARG A 325 -14.94 -40.61 -39.93
C ARG A 325 -15.37 -39.18 -39.62
N VAL A 326 -15.38 -38.32 -40.63
CA VAL A 326 -15.90 -36.95 -40.55
C VAL A 326 -17.42 -37.01 -40.41
N ILE A 327 -17.93 -36.45 -39.32
CA ILE A 327 -19.37 -36.43 -38.99
C ILE A 327 -20.01 -35.07 -39.21
N ARG A 328 -19.21 -33.99 -39.26
CA ARG A 328 -19.72 -32.61 -39.43
C ARG A 328 -18.65 -31.68 -39.99
N ILE A 329 -19.08 -30.65 -40.74
CA ILE A 329 -18.25 -29.57 -41.29
C ILE A 329 -18.76 -28.17 -40.84
N MET A 330 -17.88 -27.16 -40.81
CA MET A 330 -18.17 -25.74 -40.51
C MET A 330 -17.09 -24.81 -41.06
N GLN A 331 -17.37 -23.50 -41.11
CA GLN A 331 -16.42 -22.48 -41.52
C GLN A 331 -16.72 -21.14 -40.81
N GLY A 332 -15.75 -20.25 -40.68
CA GLY A 332 -15.89 -18.96 -39.98
C GLY A 332 -14.62 -18.11 -40.02
N ASP A 333 -14.61 -16.96 -39.34
CA ASP A 333 -13.45 -16.05 -39.28
C ASP A 333 -12.95 -15.88 -37.83
N ASP A 334 -11.64 -15.84 -37.62
CA ASP A 334 -11.00 -15.64 -36.30
C ASP A 334 -9.56 -15.08 -36.47
N ASP A 335 -8.88 -14.71 -35.38
CA ASP A 335 -7.43 -14.48 -35.42
C ASP A 335 -6.70 -15.79 -35.73
N MET A 336 -5.82 -15.79 -36.72
CA MET A 336 -5.14 -16.97 -37.23
C MET A 336 -3.67 -16.99 -36.83
N TYR A 337 -3.17 -18.19 -36.55
CA TYR A 337 -1.81 -18.43 -36.09
C TYR A 337 -1.19 -19.57 -36.88
N THR A 338 0.04 -19.37 -37.34
CA THR A 338 0.85 -20.41 -37.95
C THR A 338 1.70 -21.08 -36.87
N ILE A 339 1.55 -22.39 -36.74
CA ILE A 339 2.29 -23.24 -35.81
C ILE A 339 3.48 -23.82 -36.56
N HIS A 340 4.68 -23.28 -36.33
CA HIS A 340 5.91 -23.80 -36.89
C HIS A 340 6.45 -24.94 -36.04
N GLN A 341 6.72 -26.08 -36.67
CA GLN A 341 7.29 -27.27 -36.02
C GLN A 341 8.70 -27.57 -36.52
N SER A 342 9.61 -27.92 -35.61
CA SER A 342 11.00 -28.21 -36.01
C SER A 342 11.16 -29.54 -36.77
N ASN A 343 10.33 -30.55 -36.47
CA ASN A 343 10.43 -31.90 -37.03
C ASN A 343 9.09 -32.41 -37.59
N GLY A 344 8.20 -31.49 -37.98
CA GLY A 344 6.87 -31.78 -38.52
C GLY A 344 6.34 -30.62 -39.36
N MET A 345 5.16 -30.82 -39.95
CA MET A 345 4.51 -29.86 -40.80
C MET A 345 4.03 -28.66 -40.00
N SER A 346 4.27 -27.47 -40.56
CA SER A 346 3.70 -26.24 -40.05
C SER A 346 2.27 -26.09 -40.55
N TYR A 347 1.35 -25.68 -39.69
CA TYR A 347 -0.06 -25.55 -40.04
C TYR A 347 -0.67 -24.29 -39.43
N THR A 348 -1.72 -23.77 -40.07
CA THR A 348 -2.37 -22.53 -39.65
C THR A 348 -3.75 -22.81 -39.09
N VAL A 349 -4.03 -22.28 -37.90
CA VAL A 349 -5.26 -22.54 -37.15
C VAL A 349 -5.78 -21.27 -36.49
N SER A 350 -7.07 -21.27 -36.15
CA SER A 350 -7.70 -20.19 -35.39
C SER A 350 -7.12 -20.09 -33.97
N SER A 351 -7.26 -18.92 -33.36
CA SER A 351 -6.84 -18.59 -31.98
C SER A 351 -7.29 -19.61 -30.93
N LYS A 352 -8.44 -20.25 -31.17
CA LYS A 352 -9.12 -21.20 -30.26
C LYS A 352 -8.89 -22.67 -30.61
N HIS A 353 -7.97 -22.97 -31.52
CA HIS A 353 -7.62 -24.34 -31.85
C HIS A 353 -6.86 -25.02 -30.70
N THR A 354 -7.18 -26.29 -30.41
CA THR A 354 -6.48 -27.07 -29.39
C THR A 354 -5.30 -27.84 -29.99
N LEU A 355 -4.08 -27.48 -29.60
CA LEU A 355 -2.84 -28.19 -29.91
C LEU A 355 -2.79 -29.52 -29.14
N ALA A 356 -2.39 -30.59 -29.81
CA ALA A 356 -2.00 -31.86 -29.17
C ALA A 356 -0.48 -31.93 -29.04
N LEU A 357 0.02 -31.85 -27.81
CA LEU A 357 1.44 -31.82 -27.49
C LEU A 357 1.81 -33.04 -26.66
N LYS A 358 3.04 -33.51 -26.75
CA LYS A 358 3.58 -34.60 -25.93
C LYS A 358 4.56 -34.03 -24.92
N ASP A 359 4.40 -34.44 -23.68
CA ASP A 359 5.32 -34.12 -22.59
C ASP A 359 6.60 -34.96 -22.75
N THR A 360 7.75 -34.29 -22.75
CA THR A 360 9.07 -34.93 -22.91
C THR A 360 9.47 -35.80 -21.72
N ILE A 361 8.90 -35.55 -20.54
CA ILE A 361 9.20 -36.26 -19.29
C ILE A 361 8.25 -37.44 -19.10
N THR A 362 6.94 -37.20 -19.21
CA THR A 362 5.92 -38.22 -18.91
C THR A 362 5.51 -39.04 -20.14
N ASN A 363 5.90 -38.61 -21.35
CA ASN A 363 5.50 -39.19 -22.63
C ASN A 363 3.97 -39.24 -22.85
N CYS A 364 3.21 -38.49 -22.05
CA CYS A 364 1.75 -38.36 -22.14
C CYS A 364 1.36 -37.22 -23.10
N VAL A 365 0.19 -37.32 -23.70
CA VAL A 365 -0.35 -36.29 -24.60
C VAL A 365 -1.13 -35.25 -23.79
N ALA A 366 -0.70 -33.99 -23.85
CA ALA A 366 -1.35 -32.81 -23.32
C ALA A 366 -2.08 -32.04 -24.44
N GLU A 367 -3.25 -31.47 -24.13
CA GLU A 367 -4.09 -30.78 -25.11
C GLU A 367 -4.29 -29.33 -24.64
N LEU A 368 -3.76 -28.35 -25.39
CA LEU A 368 -3.69 -26.94 -24.98
C LEU A 368 -4.13 -26.01 -26.12
N GLU A 369 -4.94 -24.99 -25.83
CA GLU A 369 -5.33 -23.99 -26.82
C GLU A 369 -4.17 -23.05 -27.18
N VAL A 370 -4.12 -22.59 -28.43
CA VAL A 370 -3.07 -21.70 -28.94
C VAL A 370 -2.91 -20.44 -28.07
N ASP A 371 -4.02 -19.76 -27.74
CA ASP A 371 -4.00 -18.55 -26.89
C ASP A 371 -3.56 -18.84 -25.44
N VAL A 372 -3.82 -20.04 -24.91
CA VAL A 372 -3.33 -20.46 -23.58
C VAL A 372 -1.83 -20.73 -23.62
N TYR A 373 -1.36 -21.42 -24.66
CA TYR A 373 0.06 -21.70 -24.86
C TYR A 373 0.89 -20.41 -24.99
N LEU A 374 0.40 -19.42 -25.74
CA LEU A 374 1.08 -18.13 -25.92
C LEU A 374 1.20 -17.32 -24.62
N ARG A 375 0.14 -17.27 -23.80
CA ARG A 375 0.14 -16.49 -22.54
C ARG A 375 1.06 -17.05 -21.47
N ARG A 376 1.40 -18.34 -21.55
CA ARG A 376 2.22 -19.05 -20.54
C ARG A 376 3.33 -19.88 -21.17
N ILE A 377 3.92 -19.38 -22.26
CA ILE A 377 4.90 -20.12 -23.05
C ILE A 377 6.11 -20.61 -22.22
N HIS A 378 6.49 -19.86 -21.18
CA HIS A 378 7.58 -20.21 -20.27
C HIS A 378 7.26 -21.41 -19.36
N GLU A 379 5.98 -21.70 -19.13
CA GLU A 379 5.52 -22.82 -18.29
C GLU A 379 5.42 -24.16 -19.08
N PHE A 380 5.55 -24.12 -20.41
CA PHE A 380 5.31 -25.26 -21.30
C PHE A 380 6.53 -25.66 -22.13
N SER A 381 7.74 -25.38 -21.64
CA SER A 381 9.00 -25.70 -22.34
C SER A 381 9.15 -27.18 -22.67
N ASP A 382 8.55 -28.05 -21.85
CA ASP A 382 8.65 -29.51 -21.92
C ASP A 382 7.54 -30.14 -22.77
N LEU A 383 6.60 -29.35 -23.30
CA LEU A 383 5.56 -29.80 -24.21
C LEU A 383 5.99 -29.56 -25.67
N LYS A 384 5.99 -30.63 -26.46
CA LYS A 384 6.48 -30.63 -27.85
C LYS A 384 5.43 -31.19 -28.81
N GLY A 385 5.38 -30.73 -30.05
CA GLY A 385 4.59 -31.36 -31.09
C GLY A 385 5.08 -32.80 -31.33
N TYR A 386 4.19 -33.70 -31.73
CA TYR A 386 4.57 -35.08 -32.01
C TYR A 386 3.91 -35.59 -33.28
N ASN A 387 4.56 -36.60 -33.87
CA ASN A 387 4.13 -37.27 -35.07
C ASN A 387 3.60 -38.67 -34.72
N ARG A 388 2.75 -39.23 -35.59
CA ARG A 388 2.25 -40.61 -35.49
C ARG A 388 3.39 -41.63 -35.44
N GLU A 389 4.45 -41.43 -36.23
CA GLU A 389 5.63 -42.28 -36.20
C GLU A 389 6.45 -42.00 -34.94
N SER A 390 6.34 -42.89 -33.95
CA SER A 390 7.00 -42.75 -32.64
C SER A 390 8.53 -42.74 -32.70
N THR A 391 9.13 -43.10 -33.84
CA THR A 391 10.57 -43.04 -34.11
C THR A 391 11.05 -41.64 -34.51
N ARG A 392 10.14 -40.71 -34.86
CA ARG A 392 10.51 -39.32 -35.19
C ARG A 392 10.73 -38.48 -33.92
N PRO A 393 11.72 -37.57 -33.92
CA PRO A 393 11.97 -36.70 -32.77
C PRO A 393 10.79 -35.74 -32.54
N LEU A 394 10.52 -35.44 -31.27
CA LEU A 394 9.51 -34.46 -30.89
C LEU A 394 9.86 -33.06 -31.44
N SER A 395 8.84 -32.31 -31.83
CA SER A 395 8.97 -30.99 -32.47
C SER A 395 8.89 -29.86 -31.45
N SER A 396 9.91 -29.01 -31.42
CA SER A 396 9.76 -27.69 -30.79
C SER A 396 8.79 -26.83 -31.60
N LEU A 397 8.01 -25.98 -30.90
CA LEU A 397 6.96 -25.17 -31.49
C LEU A 397 7.37 -23.71 -31.47
N ARG A 398 7.17 -23.02 -32.59
CA ARG A 398 7.20 -21.56 -32.68
C ARG A 398 5.88 -21.10 -33.29
N ILE A 399 5.13 -20.29 -32.56
CA ILE A 399 3.81 -19.82 -32.99
C ILE A 399 3.93 -18.38 -33.48
N GLU A 400 3.43 -18.10 -34.68
CA GLU A 400 3.43 -16.78 -35.31
C GLU A 400 2.01 -16.34 -35.63
N SER A 401 1.63 -15.13 -35.21
CA SER A 401 0.33 -14.54 -35.54
C SER A 401 0.34 -14.01 -36.95
N ILE A 402 -0.62 -14.42 -37.78
CA ILE A 402 -0.78 -13.94 -39.16
C ILE A 402 -1.94 -12.93 -39.33
N GLY A 403 -2.65 -12.63 -38.24
CA GLY A 403 -3.79 -11.70 -38.22
C GLY A 403 -5.13 -12.39 -38.47
N TYR A 404 -6.17 -11.61 -38.71
CA TYR A 404 -7.55 -12.10 -38.87
C TYR A 404 -7.76 -12.82 -40.20
N GLY A 405 -8.38 -14.00 -40.20
CA GLY A 405 -8.57 -14.80 -41.41
C GLY A 405 -9.68 -15.84 -41.31
N HIS A 406 -9.99 -16.48 -42.45
CA HIS A 406 -11.04 -17.48 -42.58
C HIS A 406 -10.53 -18.89 -42.24
N TYR A 407 -11.36 -19.70 -41.61
CA TYR A 407 -11.07 -21.07 -41.22
C TYR A 407 -12.17 -22.06 -41.65
N TYR A 408 -11.76 -23.30 -41.87
CA TYR A 408 -12.56 -24.48 -42.18
C TYR A 408 -12.42 -25.50 -41.06
N GLY A 409 -13.53 -26.11 -40.71
CA GLY A 409 -13.70 -26.86 -39.49
C GLY A 409 -14.44 -28.15 -39.70
N PHE A 410 -14.05 -29.20 -38.98
CA PHE A 410 -14.75 -30.48 -39.07
C PHE A 410 -14.60 -31.28 -37.79
N THR A 411 -15.56 -32.18 -37.58
CA THR A 411 -15.61 -33.09 -36.44
C THR A 411 -15.42 -34.51 -36.92
N VAL A 412 -14.58 -35.27 -36.22
CA VAL A 412 -14.45 -36.71 -36.41
C VAL A 412 -15.12 -37.50 -35.30
N ASP A 413 -15.54 -38.71 -35.61
CA ASP A 413 -15.98 -39.68 -34.63
C ASP A 413 -14.86 -40.08 -33.65
N THR A 414 -15.26 -40.73 -32.56
CA THR A 414 -14.34 -41.30 -31.56
C THR A 414 -14.61 -42.79 -31.49
N GLU A 415 -13.56 -43.58 -31.55
CA GLU A 415 -13.67 -45.04 -31.46
C GLU A 415 -14.07 -45.49 -30.05
N GLU A 416 -14.76 -46.62 -29.93
CA GLU A 416 -15.11 -47.20 -28.63
C GLU A 416 -13.83 -47.53 -27.85
N GLY A 417 -13.60 -46.79 -26.76
CA GLY A 417 -12.50 -47.03 -25.83
C GLY A 417 -11.37 -46.00 -25.86
N THR A 418 -11.26 -45.15 -26.88
CA THR A 418 -10.31 -44.01 -26.87
C THR A 418 -11.01 -42.69 -27.19
N LYS A 419 -11.03 -41.77 -26.22
CA LYS A 419 -11.62 -40.43 -26.36
C LYS A 419 -10.73 -39.46 -27.18
N SER A 420 -9.94 -39.98 -28.11
CA SER A 420 -8.99 -39.19 -28.91
C SER A 420 -9.69 -38.69 -30.18
N ARG A 421 -9.88 -37.37 -30.28
CA ARG A 421 -10.31 -36.68 -31.52
C ARG A 421 -9.11 -36.10 -32.26
N ARG A 422 -8.01 -36.85 -32.25
CA ARG A 422 -6.76 -36.45 -32.87
C ARG A 422 -6.67 -37.05 -34.28
N VAL A 423 -6.32 -36.22 -35.24
CA VAL A 423 -6.15 -36.59 -36.65
C VAL A 423 -4.74 -36.27 -37.11
N ALA A 424 -4.26 -37.02 -38.08
CA ALA A 424 -2.94 -36.82 -38.68
C ALA A 424 -3.02 -35.92 -39.92
N LEU A 425 -2.10 -34.97 -40.01
CA LEU A 425 -1.76 -34.28 -41.25
C LEU A 425 -0.99 -35.23 -42.17
N ILE A 426 -0.82 -34.84 -43.44
CA ILE A 426 -0.17 -35.67 -44.47
C ILE A 426 1.22 -36.21 -44.07
N ASP A 427 2.00 -35.46 -43.30
CA ASP A 427 3.34 -35.86 -42.87
C ASP A 427 3.34 -36.69 -41.57
N GLY A 428 2.17 -36.99 -41.02
CA GLY A 428 1.95 -37.70 -39.76
C GLY A 428 1.85 -36.80 -38.52
N THR A 429 1.92 -35.47 -38.67
CA THR A 429 1.79 -34.53 -37.54
C THR A 429 0.40 -34.59 -36.92
N ILE A 430 0.31 -34.63 -35.58
CA ILE A 430 -0.96 -34.82 -34.88
C ILE A 430 -1.61 -33.50 -34.43
N VAL A 431 -2.92 -33.34 -34.70
CA VAL A 431 -3.76 -32.18 -34.34
C VAL A 431 -5.09 -32.63 -33.70
N ARG A 432 -5.84 -31.78 -32.98
CA ARG A 432 -6.97 -32.20 -32.11
C ARG A 432 -8.25 -31.33 -32.19
N ASN A 433 -9.40 -31.92 -31.85
CA ASN A 433 -10.74 -31.29 -31.80
C ASN A 433 -11.36 -31.19 -30.36
N CYS A 434 -12.33 -30.28 -30.10
CA CYS A 434 -12.86 -29.87 -28.77
C CYS A 434 -14.10 -30.66 -28.24
N ASP A 435 -14.40 -30.61 -26.92
CA ASP A 435 -15.51 -31.35 -26.26
C ASP A 435 -16.42 -30.54 -25.30
N GLN A 436 -16.15 -29.25 -25.07
CA GLN A 436 -16.88 -28.45 -24.08
C GLN A 436 -18.16 -27.82 -24.65
N MET A 437 -19.32 -28.09 -24.02
CA MET A 437 -20.61 -27.47 -24.37
C MET A 437 -21.02 -26.39 -23.36
N PHE A 438 -21.76 -25.39 -23.82
CA PHE A 438 -22.38 -24.35 -22.98
C PHE A 438 -23.85 -24.20 -23.35
N CYS A 439 -24.75 -24.45 -22.39
CA CYS A 439 -26.18 -24.26 -22.63
C CYS A 439 -26.52 -22.76 -22.58
N THR A 440 -26.97 -22.18 -23.69
CA THR A 440 -27.41 -20.77 -23.74
C THR A 440 -28.70 -20.51 -22.98
N SER A 441 -29.51 -21.54 -22.70
CA SER A 441 -30.75 -21.40 -21.94
C SER A 441 -30.53 -21.33 -20.43
N CYS A 442 -29.60 -22.12 -19.87
CA CYS A 442 -29.33 -22.16 -18.43
C CYS A 442 -27.92 -21.67 -18.03
N HIS A 443 -27.12 -21.25 -19.00
CA HIS A 443 -25.77 -20.70 -18.86
C HIS A 443 -24.78 -21.59 -18.10
N LYS A 444 -24.95 -22.92 -18.22
CA LYS A 444 -24.07 -23.90 -17.56
C LYS A 444 -23.21 -24.66 -18.57
N PRO A 445 -21.90 -24.82 -18.30
CA PRO A 445 -21.04 -25.68 -19.10
C PRO A 445 -21.23 -27.15 -18.73
N PHE A 446 -21.15 -28.05 -19.71
CA PHE A 446 -21.23 -29.50 -19.51
C PHE A 446 -20.45 -30.24 -20.61
N SER A 447 -20.08 -31.51 -20.36
CA SER A 447 -19.48 -32.37 -21.39
C SER A 447 -20.57 -33.06 -22.21
N TRP A 448 -20.44 -33.02 -23.54
CA TRP A 448 -21.38 -33.63 -24.48
C TRP A 448 -21.45 -35.17 -24.38
N ASN A 449 -20.33 -35.81 -24.01
CA ASN A 449 -20.25 -37.27 -23.98
C ASN A 449 -20.70 -37.84 -22.64
N THR A 450 -20.32 -37.22 -21.53
CA THR A 450 -20.68 -37.72 -20.20
C THR A 450 -22.00 -37.17 -19.69
N GLY A 451 -22.51 -36.09 -20.29
CA GLY A 451 -23.69 -35.39 -19.78
C GLY A 451 -23.47 -34.89 -18.35
N GLN A 452 -22.24 -34.62 -17.92
CA GLN A 452 -21.97 -34.08 -16.58
C GLN A 452 -21.64 -32.59 -16.66
N SER A 453 -22.17 -31.82 -15.70
CA SER A 453 -21.88 -30.40 -15.56
C SER A 453 -20.41 -30.18 -15.21
N ILE A 454 -19.74 -29.27 -15.90
CA ILE A 454 -18.35 -28.91 -15.63
C ILE A 454 -18.37 -27.85 -14.52
N LYS A 455 -17.85 -28.20 -13.33
CA LYS A 455 -17.94 -27.35 -12.13
C LYS A 455 -16.69 -26.50 -11.87
N THR A 456 -15.57 -26.83 -12.51
CA THR A 456 -14.26 -26.19 -12.33
C THR A 456 -13.49 -26.20 -13.64
N GLY A 457 -12.80 -25.09 -13.97
CA GLY A 457 -12.02 -24.92 -15.20
C GLY A 457 -12.49 -23.73 -16.05
N HIS A 458 -11.64 -23.29 -16.99
CA HIS A 458 -11.93 -22.18 -17.89
C HIS A 458 -12.98 -22.58 -18.95
N ILE A 459 -14.02 -21.77 -19.14
CA ILE A 459 -15.08 -21.99 -20.13
C ILE A 459 -14.60 -21.42 -21.47
N HIS A 460 -14.47 -22.27 -22.49
CA HIS A 460 -13.93 -22.00 -23.82
C HIS A 460 -14.94 -22.31 -24.95
N ASN A 461 -16.24 -22.44 -24.63
CA ASN A 461 -17.31 -22.61 -25.62
C ASN A 461 -17.66 -21.26 -26.31
N PRO A 462 -17.78 -21.18 -27.65
CA PRO A 462 -18.11 -19.95 -28.37
C PRO A 462 -19.39 -19.23 -27.88
N HIS A 463 -20.41 -19.98 -27.46
CA HIS A 463 -21.65 -19.40 -26.91
C HIS A 463 -21.46 -18.68 -25.58
N TYR A 464 -20.42 -18.99 -24.81
CA TYR A 464 -20.09 -18.31 -23.56
C TYR A 464 -19.49 -16.90 -23.81
N PHE A 465 -18.61 -16.76 -24.80
CA PHE A 465 -18.02 -15.45 -25.12
C PHE A 465 -19.02 -14.51 -25.81
N GLN A 466 -19.94 -15.04 -26.60
CA GLN A 466 -21.07 -14.28 -27.14
C GLN A 466 -21.93 -13.64 -26.03
N TRP A 467 -21.96 -14.25 -24.84
CA TRP A 467 -22.61 -13.70 -23.65
C TRP A 467 -21.77 -12.61 -22.97
N LEU A 468 -20.45 -12.79 -22.83
CA LEU A 468 -19.51 -11.78 -22.29
C LEU A 468 -19.47 -10.48 -23.11
N ALA A 469 -19.49 -10.58 -24.44
CA ALA A 469 -19.50 -9.43 -25.35
C ALA A 469 -20.74 -8.53 -25.18
N LYS A 470 -21.79 -9.02 -24.50
CA LYS A 470 -22.98 -8.25 -24.14
C LYS A 470 -22.84 -7.51 -22.79
N GLY A 471 -21.65 -7.48 -22.16
CA GLY A 471 -21.24 -6.47 -21.16
C GLY A 471 -20.84 -6.93 -19.73
N GLY A 472 -19.64 -7.48 -19.53
CA GLY A 472 -19.00 -7.64 -18.18
C GLY A 472 -17.67 -6.83 -18.04
N GLN A 473 -17.36 -6.17 -16.90
CA GLN A 473 -16.30 -5.09 -16.69
C GLN A 473 -15.04 -5.49 -15.85
N LEU A 474 -13.82 -4.83 -15.79
CA LEU A 474 -13.35 -3.41 -15.45
C LEU A 474 -11.78 -3.11 -15.59
N ALA A 475 -11.24 -1.84 -15.55
CA ALA A 475 -9.78 -1.44 -15.40
C ALA A 475 -9.45 0.04 -14.85
N PRO A 476 -8.20 0.43 -14.38
CA PRO A 476 -7.80 1.76 -13.78
C PRO A 476 -6.49 2.51 -14.29
N THR A 477 -6.12 3.71 -13.75
CA THR A 477 -5.01 4.68 -14.16
C THR A 477 -3.93 5.05 -13.08
N ASN A 478 -2.81 5.74 -13.49
CA ASN A 478 -1.49 5.83 -12.80
C ASN A 478 -0.99 7.27 -12.37
N PRO A 479 -0.02 7.43 -11.42
CA PRO A 479 0.45 8.73 -10.87
C PRO A 479 1.97 9.05 -11.00
N GLY A 480 2.36 10.35 -11.05
CA GLY A 480 3.74 10.78 -10.75
C GLY A 480 4.16 12.20 -11.18
N PHE A 481 4.17 13.17 -10.27
CA PHE A 481 4.89 14.46 -10.40
C PHE A 481 5.01 15.21 -9.06
N ILE A 482 6.19 15.75 -8.67
CA ILE A 482 6.36 16.78 -7.60
C ILE A 482 7.63 17.65 -7.83
N PRO A 483 7.58 19.01 -7.66
CA PRO A 483 8.73 19.94 -7.78
C PRO A 483 9.27 20.63 -6.48
N CYS A 484 10.59 20.90 -6.53
CA CYS A 484 11.56 21.83 -5.87
C CYS A 484 11.48 22.34 -4.39
N GLY A 485 12.63 22.23 -3.67
CA GLY A 485 13.01 23.03 -2.49
C GLY A 485 13.63 22.27 -1.30
N GLY A 486 13.32 20.97 -1.19
CA GLY A 486 13.68 20.15 -0.03
C GLY A 486 14.97 19.35 -0.19
N LEU A 487 15.10 18.35 0.68
CA LEU A 487 16.11 17.30 0.57
C LEU A 487 16.10 16.65 -0.83
N PRO A 488 17.23 16.11 -1.31
CA PRO A 488 17.25 15.39 -2.57
C PRO A 488 16.37 14.13 -2.47
N GLN A 489 15.67 13.78 -3.55
CA GLN A 489 14.93 12.52 -3.57
C GLN A 489 15.88 11.33 -3.43
N ALA A 490 15.46 10.31 -2.68
CA ALA A 490 16.26 9.12 -2.41
C ALA A 490 16.78 8.44 -3.70
N TYR A 491 15.97 8.45 -4.77
CA TYR A 491 16.36 7.94 -6.08
C TYR A 491 17.59 8.65 -6.67
N HIS A 492 17.65 9.98 -6.59
CA HIS A 492 18.78 10.76 -7.11
C HIS A 492 20.07 10.45 -6.35
N VAL A 493 19.99 10.38 -5.02
CA VAL A 493 21.12 9.99 -4.17
C VAL A 493 21.58 8.57 -4.46
N GLN A 494 20.64 7.63 -4.61
CA GLN A 494 20.93 6.25 -4.95
C GLN A 494 21.60 6.12 -6.33
N SER A 495 21.17 6.92 -7.31
CA SER A 495 21.75 6.92 -8.65
C SER A 495 23.15 7.52 -8.65
N ALA A 496 23.38 8.64 -7.95
CA ALA A 496 24.69 9.30 -7.87
C ALA A 496 25.74 8.42 -7.17
N LEU A 497 25.34 7.72 -6.11
CA LEU A 497 26.21 6.83 -5.31
C LEU A 497 26.12 5.36 -5.76
N ARG A 498 25.76 5.08 -7.02
CA ARG A 498 25.57 3.71 -7.52
C ARG A 498 26.84 2.85 -7.39
N GLN A 499 28.01 3.46 -7.58
CA GLN A 499 29.31 2.80 -7.50
C GLN A 499 29.89 2.71 -6.07
N ALA A 500 29.24 3.34 -5.08
CA ALA A 500 29.66 3.24 -3.68
C ALA A 500 29.41 1.84 -3.11
N VAL A 501 30.12 1.51 -2.03
CA VAL A 501 29.89 0.30 -1.25
C VAL A 501 28.42 0.25 -0.82
N LYS A 502 27.78 -0.91 -0.99
CA LYS A 502 26.34 -1.09 -0.74
C LYS A 502 25.94 -0.68 0.68
N GLN A 503 26.80 -0.96 1.66
CA GLN A 503 26.57 -0.64 3.06
C GLN A 503 26.61 0.88 3.31
N ASP A 504 27.64 1.57 2.82
CA ASP A 504 27.80 3.02 2.94
C ASP A 504 26.64 3.77 2.27
N ARG A 505 26.25 3.31 1.07
CA ARG A 505 25.08 3.87 0.37
C ARG A 505 23.79 3.68 1.18
N LYS A 506 23.60 2.51 1.78
CA LYS A 506 22.41 2.22 2.60
C LYS A 506 22.36 3.16 3.81
N GLU A 507 23.48 3.32 4.50
CA GLU A 507 23.59 4.20 5.66
C GLU A 507 23.21 5.64 5.32
N ILE A 508 23.78 6.21 4.26
CA ILE A 508 23.45 7.58 3.82
C ILE A 508 21.96 7.73 3.46
N LEU A 509 21.35 6.72 2.83
CA LEU A 509 19.92 6.72 2.53
C LEU A 509 19.05 6.60 3.79
N ASP A 510 19.47 5.83 4.79
CA ASP A 510 18.79 5.75 6.09
C ASP A 510 18.87 7.09 6.83
N ILE A 511 20.01 7.79 6.78
CA ILE A 511 20.17 9.15 7.33
C ILE A 511 19.25 10.14 6.61
N LEU A 512 19.24 10.11 5.28
CA LEU A 512 18.36 10.96 4.47
C LEU A 512 16.88 10.74 4.83
N ARG A 513 16.47 9.48 5.03
CA ARG A 513 15.11 9.12 5.50
C ARG A 513 14.78 9.76 6.84
N ILE A 514 15.72 9.82 7.77
CA ILE A 514 15.50 10.49 9.06
C ILE A 514 15.36 12.00 8.89
N CYS A 515 16.13 12.62 8.01
CA CYS A 515 15.98 14.05 7.72
C CYS A 515 14.58 14.36 7.17
N TYR A 516 14.07 13.52 6.26
CA TYR A 516 12.67 13.60 5.80
C TYR A 516 11.68 13.41 6.96
N HIS A 517 11.88 12.41 7.82
CA HIS A 517 11.03 12.18 8.99
C HIS A 517 11.01 13.39 9.93
N ILE A 518 12.15 14.06 10.13
CA ILE A 518 12.19 15.27 10.94
C ILE A 518 11.39 16.39 10.28
N MET A 519 11.62 16.64 9.00
CA MET A 519 10.97 17.72 8.24
C MET A 519 9.45 17.54 8.13
N ASP A 520 9.01 16.33 7.78
CA ASP A 520 7.62 16.05 7.42
C ASP A 520 6.78 15.54 8.60
N VAL A 521 7.40 14.98 9.65
CA VAL A 521 6.67 14.41 10.80
C VAL A 521 7.00 15.11 12.10
N GLU A 522 8.26 15.13 12.53
CA GLU A 522 8.60 15.63 13.88
C GLU A 522 8.39 17.14 14.01
N ARG A 523 8.75 17.90 13.00
CA ARG A 523 8.60 19.35 12.95
C ARG A 523 7.16 19.81 13.19
N HIS A 524 6.18 19.12 12.59
CA HIS A 524 4.75 19.44 12.71
C HIS A 524 4.21 19.24 14.13
N ARG A 525 4.86 18.41 14.97
CA ARG A 525 4.45 18.20 16.37
C ARG A 525 4.66 19.44 17.25
N TYR A 526 5.48 20.39 16.80
CA TYR A 526 5.90 21.56 17.58
C TYR A 526 5.43 22.89 16.98
N GLU A 527 4.26 22.92 16.33
CA GLU A 527 3.71 24.11 15.65
C GLU A 527 2.84 25.02 16.53
N ARG A 528 2.75 24.73 17.83
CA ARG A 528 1.87 25.46 18.76
C ARG A 528 2.09 26.98 18.82
N HIS A 529 3.26 27.46 18.42
CA HIS A 529 3.57 28.88 18.35
C HIS A 529 3.10 29.57 17.06
N LEU A 530 2.81 28.79 16.01
CA LEU A 530 2.24 29.25 14.75
C LEU A 530 0.72 29.35 14.82
N ASP A 531 0.10 28.55 15.68
CA ASP A 531 -1.33 28.62 15.93
C ASP A 531 -1.68 29.95 16.63
N PRO A 532 -2.58 30.78 16.07
CA PRO A 532 -3.11 31.91 16.81
C PRO A 532 -3.78 31.38 18.08
N LEU A 533 -3.25 31.75 19.24
CA LEU A 533 -3.72 31.26 20.53
C LEU A 533 -5.21 31.58 20.69
N ASN A 534 -6.07 30.57 20.54
CA ASN A 534 -7.47 30.70 20.89
C ASN A 534 -7.60 30.60 22.42
N ASN A 535 -7.76 31.75 23.06
CA ASN A 535 -7.99 31.91 24.48
C ASN A 535 -9.44 32.28 24.82
N GLU A 536 -10.32 32.31 23.81
CA GLU A 536 -11.74 32.65 23.96
C GLU A 536 -12.43 31.76 25.00
N SER A 537 -12.15 30.45 24.98
CA SER A 537 -12.82 29.49 25.87
C SER A 537 -12.60 29.74 27.36
N ILE A 538 -11.41 30.22 27.76
CA ILE A 538 -11.14 30.56 29.17
C ILE A 538 -11.72 31.93 29.52
N GLY A 539 -11.71 32.89 28.60
CA GLY A 539 -12.36 34.19 28.78
C GLY A 539 -13.89 34.09 28.91
N VAL A 540 -14.52 33.22 28.11
CA VAL A 540 -15.95 32.91 28.21
C VAL A 540 -16.27 32.25 29.55
N ARG A 541 -15.48 31.25 29.98
CA ARG A 541 -15.67 30.63 31.30
C ARG A 541 -15.54 31.63 32.46
N TYR A 542 -14.62 32.60 32.35
CA TYR A 542 -14.51 33.68 33.33
C TYR A 542 -15.78 34.54 33.36
N LEU A 543 -16.31 34.97 32.21
CA LEU A 543 -17.58 35.72 32.12
C LEU A 543 -18.76 34.94 32.70
N MET A 544 -18.79 33.63 32.49
CA MET A 544 -19.81 32.72 33.03
C MET A 544 -19.62 32.39 34.52
N LYS A 545 -18.58 32.92 35.18
CA LYS A 545 -18.19 32.65 36.58
C LYS A 545 -17.82 31.19 36.85
N GLU A 546 -17.36 30.47 35.84
CA GLU A 546 -16.88 29.08 35.92
C GLU A 546 -15.37 28.98 36.14
N ALA A 547 -14.67 30.10 35.94
CA ALA A 547 -13.24 30.22 36.16
C ALA A 547 -12.93 31.52 36.90
N THR A 548 -11.97 31.47 37.81
CA THR A 548 -11.45 32.67 38.47
C THR A 548 -10.37 33.35 37.62
N GLU A 549 -10.00 34.57 37.98
CA GLU A 549 -8.88 35.28 37.35
C GLU A 549 -7.56 34.51 37.50
N GLU A 550 -7.34 33.86 38.65
CA GLU A 550 -6.16 33.02 38.89
C GLU A 550 -6.16 31.76 38.01
N ASP A 551 -7.34 31.18 37.74
CA ASP A 551 -7.46 30.06 36.80
C ASP A 551 -7.10 30.48 35.37
N TRP A 552 -7.58 31.67 34.96
CA TRP A 552 -7.25 32.24 33.65
C TRP A 552 -5.75 32.50 33.52
N LYS A 553 -5.15 33.15 34.53
CA LYS A 553 -3.73 33.42 34.61
C LYS A 553 -2.89 32.14 34.55
N ARG A 554 -3.31 31.10 35.26
CA ARG A 554 -2.67 29.77 35.24
C ARG A 554 -2.75 29.11 33.87
N GLU A 555 -3.90 29.19 33.20
CA GLU A 555 -4.09 28.63 31.86
C GLU A 555 -3.24 29.35 30.80
N LEU A 556 -3.23 30.69 30.82
CA LEU A 556 -2.38 31.49 29.92
C LEU A 556 -0.89 31.20 30.17
N GLY A 557 -0.48 31.11 31.43
CA GLY A 557 0.90 30.74 31.80
C GLY A 557 1.31 29.36 31.30
N ARG A 558 0.40 28.37 31.38
CA ARG A 558 0.65 27.02 30.82
C ARG A 558 0.81 27.07 29.30
N LYS A 559 -0.11 27.75 28.59
CA LYS A 559 -0.05 27.90 27.13
C LYS A 559 1.23 28.62 26.69
N GLU A 560 1.64 29.65 27.40
CA GLU A 560 2.87 30.38 27.11
C GLU A 560 4.12 29.52 27.31
N ARG A 561 4.19 28.76 28.41
CA ARG A 561 5.30 27.81 28.63
C ARG A 561 5.35 26.74 27.55
N ASP A 562 4.19 26.24 27.12
CA ASP A 562 4.11 25.29 26.01
C ASP A 562 4.54 25.93 24.68
N ARG A 563 4.17 27.19 24.41
CA ARG A 563 4.61 27.94 23.23
C ARG A 563 6.13 28.07 23.19
N GLN A 564 6.74 28.50 24.30
CA GLN A 564 8.20 28.63 24.43
C GLN A 564 8.92 27.30 24.20
N LYS A 565 8.42 26.22 24.84
CA LYS A 565 8.94 24.87 24.64
C LYS A 565 8.86 24.42 23.18
N SER A 566 7.71 24.60 22.53
CA SER A 566 7.51 24.22 21.13
C SER A 566 8.38 25.03 20.18
N ASN A 567 8.55 26.34 20.43
CA ASN A 567 9.48 27.19 19.67
C ASN A 567 10.90 26.65 19.73
N GLU A 568 11.46 26.44 20.93
CA GLU A 568 12.85 26.03 21.07
C GLU A 568 13.13 24.66 20.46
N ILE A 569 12.22 23.70 20.62
CA ILE A 569 12.37 22.39 19.99
C ILE A 569 12.34 22.54 18.47
N ARG A 570 11.39 23.32 17.92
CA ARG A 570 11.30 23.51 16.47
C ARG A 570 12.52 24.22 15.92
N ASP A 571 13.02 25.26 16.58
CA ASP A 571 14.21 26.01 16.14
C ASP A 571 15.42 25.09 16.01
N ILE A 572 15.60 24.14 16.94
CA ILE A 572 16.68 23.15 16.87
C ILE A 572 16.45 22.15 15.71
N LEU A 573 15.21 21.68 15.50
CA LEU A 573 14.89 20.79 14.38
C LEU A 573 15.07 21.49 13.02
N ASP A 574 14.69 22.77 12.92
CA ASP A 574 14.82 23.57 11.70
C ASP A 574 16.30 23.88 11.41
N ALA A 575 17.11 24.17 12.44
CA ALA A 575 18.56 24.30 12.32
C ALA A 575 19.23 22.99 11.89
N PHE A 576 18.84 21.85 12.49
CA PHE A 576 19.31 20.53 12.09
C PHE A 576 19.00 20.24 10.62
N ASN A 577 17.74 20.40 10.20
CA ASN A 577 17.33 20.15 8.83
C ASN A 577 17.99 21.11 7.83
N GLY A 578 18.14 22.40 8.18
CA GLY A 578 18.86 23.37 7.35
C GLY A 578 20.30 22.94 7.08
N ALA A 579 21.04 22.60 8.14
CA ALA A 579 22.41 22.11 8.02
C ALA A 579 22.47 20.77 7.26
N ALA A 580 21.56 19.83 7.54
CA ALA A 580 21.50 18.55 6.84
C ALA A 580 21.22 18.72 5.34
N ILE A 581 20.31 19.63 4.95
CA ILE A 581 20.04 19.96 3.54
C ILE A 581 21.33 20.46 2.86
N ASP A 582 22.08 21.34 3.50
CA ASP A 582 23.34 21.87 2.94
C ASP A 582 24.42 20.79 2.81
N LEU A 583 24.48 19.84 3.76
CA LEU A 583 25.35 18.66 3.66
C LEU A 583 24.95 17.75 2.50
N PHE A 584 23.67 17.38 2.39
CA PHE A 584 23.18 16.49 1.35
C PHE A 584 23.24 17.11 -0.06
N ARG A 585 23.19 18.44 -0.18
CA ARG A 585 23.36 19.16 -1.45
C ARG A 585 24.76 19.04 -2.04
N ARG A 586 25.76 18.63 -1.25
CA ARG A 586 27.11 18.33 -1.78
C ARG A 586 27.13 17.07 -2.67
N ILE A 587 26.05 16.27 -2.64
CA ILE A 587 25.83 15.19 -3.59
C ILE A 587 25.22 15.81 -4.86
N GLU A 588 26.03 15.93 -5.91
CA GLU A 588 25.60 16.51 -7.17
C GLU A 588 24.63 15.56 -7.90
N ILE A 589 23.41 16.05 -8.17
CA ILE A 589 22.39 15.30 -8.89
C ILE A 589 22.77 15.19 -10.36
N GLY A 590 22.79 13.98 -10.90
CA GLY A 590 23.16 13.69 -12.30
C GLY A 590 24.64 13.34 -12.47
N THR A 591 25.46 13.52 -11.44
CA THR A 591 26.86 13.07 -11.40
C THR A 591 26.92 11.59 -11.02
N SER A 592 27.74 10.80 -11.72
CA SER A 592 28.06 9.42 -11.33
C SER A 592 29.46 9.39 -10.74
N TYR A 593 29.56 9.34 -9.42
CA TYR A 593 30.85 9.27 -8.73
C TYR A 593 31.55 7.92 -8.97
N SER A 594 32.88 7.94 -9.08
CA SER A 594 33.69 6.73 -9.01
C SER A 594 33.60 6.12 -7.60
N ALA A 595 33.93 4.83 -7.44
CA ALA A 595 33.87 4.18 -6.13
C ALA A 595 34.72 4.88 -5.05
N GLU A 596 35.92 5.34 -5.40
CA GLU A 596 36.84 6.04 -4.49
C GLU A 596 36.36 7.45 -4.14
N ALA A 597 35.90 8.22 -5.13
CA ALA A 597 35.32 9.55 -4.91
C ALA A 597 34.04 9.46 -4.07
N ALA A 598 33.19 8.47 -4.33
CA ALA A 598 31.97 8.25 -3.55
C ALA A 598 32.29 7.86 -2.10
N SER A 599 33.28 6.99 -1.86
CA SER A 599 33.72 6.61 -0.52
C SER A 599 34.25 7.82 0.27
N THR A 600 35.08 8.64 -0.37
CA THR A 600 35.64 9.87 0.24
C THR A 600 34.52 10.85 0.63
N LEU A 601 33.58 11.11 -0.29
CA LEU A 601 32.43 11.98 -0.05
C LEU A 601 31.55 11.44 1.10
N ILE A 602 31.24 10.14 1.09
CA ILE A 602 30.40 9.52 2.13
C ILE A 602 31.08 9.61 3.49
N ASN A 603 32.39 9.36 3.58
CA ASN A 603 33.13 9.45 4.84
C ASN A 603 33.14 10.88 5.39
N GLN A 604 33.31 11.89 4.54
CA GLN A 604 33.22 13.29 4.96
C GLN A 604 31.81 13.63 5.45
N LEU A 605 30.78 13.27 4.67
CA LEU A 605 29.39 13.49 5.07
C LEU A 605 29.06 12.79 6.39
N ARG A 606 29.54 11.56 6.60
CA ARG A 606 29.34 10.80 7.83
C ARG A 606 29.87 11.55 9.06
N ILE A 607 31.08 12.10 8.98
CA ILE A 607 31.69 12.85 10.09
C ILE A 607 30.86 14.10 10.41
N GLU A 608 30.54 14.91 9.39
CA GLU A 608 29.82 16.17 9.59
C GLU A 608 28.36 15.94 10.05
N LEU A 609 27.68 14.91 9.52
CA LEU A 609 26.33 14.52 9.95
C LEU A 609 26.32 14.01 11.40
N GLU A 610 27.36 13.30 11.82
CA GLU A 610 27.51 12.80 13.19
C GLU A 610 27.80 13.94 14.18
N GLU A 611 28.62 14.91 13.80
CA GLU A 611 28.83 16.14 14.58
C GLU A 611 27.53 16.94 14.71
N LEU A 612 26.78 17.11 13.61
CA LEU A 612 25.49 17.80 13.61
C LEU A 612 24.46 17.10 14.52
N ARG A 613 24.42 15.77 14.49
CA ARG A 613 23.58 14.93 15.36
C ARG A 613 23.93 15.19 16.83
N ASN A 614 25.21 15.16 17.17
CA ASN A 614 25.69 15.37 18.53
C ASN A 614 25.43 16.79 19.04
N PHE A 615 25.64 17.80 18.20
CA PHE A 615 25.32 19.19 18.52
C PHE A 615 23.82 19.37 18.80
N SER A 616 22.97 18.90 17.90
CA SER A 616 21.52 19.03 18.02
C SER A 616 20.99 18.29 19.25
N PHE A 617 21.60 17.15 19.56
CA PHE A 617 21.30 16.40 20.76
C PHE A 617 21.66 17.11 22.06
N GLN A 618 22.82 17.76 22.12
CA GLN A 618 23.20 18.57 23.29
C GLN A 618 22.18 19.69 23.50
N ALA A 619 21.83 20.40 22.44
CA ALA A 619 20.80 21.45 22.48
C ALA A 619 19.43 20.91 22.94
N MET A 620 18.97 19.78 22.40
CA MET A 620 17.71 19.14 22.82
C MET A 620 17.74 18.73 24.30
N ASN A 621 18.85 18.18 24.78
CA ASN A 621 18.98 17.76 26.17
C ASN A 621 18.92 18.94 27.14
N GLU A 622 19.52 20.08 26.77
CA GLU A 622 19.39 21.32 27.53
C GLU A 622 17.93 21.78 27.63
N VAL A 623 17.20 21.81 26.50
CA VAL A 623 15.77 22.13 26.48
C VAL A 623 14.98 21.15 27.37
N GLY A 624 15.25 19.85 27.27
CA GLY A 624 14.60 18.82 28.09
C GLY A 624 14.81 19.03 29.59
N LYS A 625 16.02 19.43 30.01
CA LYS A 625 16.34 19.80 31.40
C LYS A 625 15.60 21.06 31.85
N PHE A 626 15.59 22.09 31.00
CA PHE A 626 14.98 23.37 31.35
C PHE A 626 13.47 23.29 31.49
N PHE A 627 12.79 22.60 30.57
CA PHE A 627 11.33 22.46 30.62
C PHE A 627 10.87 21.25 31.42
N ASN A 628 11.79 20.37 31.86
CA ASN A 628 11.49 19.08 32.47
C ASN A 628 10.49 18.29 31.61
N CYS A 629 10.85 18.10 30.33
CA CYS A 629 9.97 17.49 29.34
C CYS A 629 10.67 16.43 28.49
N SER A 630 9.85 15.64 27.81
CA SER A 630 10.31 14.77 26.74
C SER A 630 10.72 15.61 25.53
N VAL A 631 11.86 15.29 24.92
CA VAL A 631 12.38 15.95 23.71
C VAL A 631 12.67 14.91 22.62
N PRO A 632 12.60 15.28 21.33
CA PRO A 632 13.01 14.41 20.24
C PRO A 632 14.54 14.41 20.08
N TRP A 633 15.13 13.26 19.76
CA TRP A 633 16.53 13.20 19.32
C TRP A 633 16.77 12.02 18.36
N VAL A 634 17.88 12.10 17.63
CA VAL A 634 18.36 11.03 16.76
C VAL A 634 19.45 10.22 17.48
N ASN A 635 19.25 8.92 17.63
CA ASN A 635 20.25 8.03 18.26
C ASN A 635 21.42 7.70 17.32
N GLU A 636 22.42 6.96 17.81
CA GLU A 636 23.62 6.55 17.04
C GLU A 636 23.30 5.67 15.82
N LYS A 637 22.13 5.03 15.83
CA LYS A 637 21.64 4.19 14.72
C LYS A 637 20.83 4.98 13.70
N TRP A 638 20.76 6.31 13.84
CA TRP A 638 19.91 7.16 13.02
C TRP A 638 18.45 6.73 13.08
N GLU A 639 17.91 6.71 14.29
CA GLU A 639 16.49 6.49 14.56
C GLU A 639 15.95 7.63 15.43
N MET A 640 14.73 8.07 15.14
CA MET A 640 14.06 9.08 15.94
C MET A 640 13.58 8.50 17.28
N GLN A 641 13.90 9.18 18.37
CA GLN A 641 13.56 8.79 19.73
C GLN A 641 12.92 9.96 20.48
N HIS A 642 12.09 9.63 21.46
CA HIS A 642 11.45 10.60 22.36
C HIS A 642 11.62 10.15 23.81
N GLY A 643 11.82 11.11 24.70
CA GLY A 643 12.01 10.84 26.11
C GLY A 643 12.74 11.96 26.85
N THR A 644 12.96 11.70 28.14
CA THR A 644 13.77 12.51 29.06
C THR A 644 15.20 11.97 29.17
N GLU A 645 16.10 12.76 29.74
CA GLU A 645 17.48 12.31 30.03
C GLU A 645 17.52 11.02 30.87
N ARG A 646 16.58 10.86 31.82
CA ARG A 646 16.48 9.65 32.64
C ARG A 646 16.04 8.43 31.85
N THR A 647 14.97 8.54 31.06
CA THR A 647 14.50 7.43 30.21
C THR A 647 15.55 7.05 29.18
N ARG A 648 16.36 8.02 28.73
CA ARG A 648 17.48 7.78 27.84
C ARG A 648 18.61 7.01 28.52
N ARG A 649 19.09 7.43 29.70
CA ARG A 649 20.15 6.71 30.44
C ARG A 649 19.80 5.24 30.64
N LEU A 650 18.56 4.95 31.04
CA LEU A 650 18.08 3.57 31.19
C LEU A 650 18.08 2.78 29.87
N LYS A 651 17.81 3.44 28.75
CA LYS A 651 17.83 2.83 27.41
C LYS A 651 19.27 2.58 26.94
N ASP A 652 20.17 3.55 27.15
CA ASP A 652 21.60 3.44 26.83
C ASP A 652 22.27 2.33 27.67
N GLU A 653 21.93 2.24 28.96
CA GLU A 653 22.37 1.16 29.86
C GLU A 653 21.86 -0.21 29.40
N LYS A 654 20.59 -0.30 28.99
CA LYS A 654 20.01 -1.52 28.45
C LYS A 654 20.66 -1.94 27.13
N GLU A 655 20.87 -1.02 26.19
CA GLU A 655 21.53 -1.33 24.92
C GLU A 655 22.99 -1.76 25.12
N LYS A 656 23.71 -1.16 26.07
CA LYS A 656 25.06 -1.61 26.47
C LYS A 656 25.04 -3.01 27.05
N ALA A 657 24.08 -3.32 27.92
CA ALA A 657 23.90 -4.66 28.47
C ALA A 657 23.56 -5.69 27.37
N ASP A 658 22.67 -5.35 26.45
CA ASP A 658 22.27 -6.21 25.32
C ASP A 658 23.43 -6.40 24.31
N ALA A 659 24.24 -5.37 24.08
CA ALA A 659 25.44 -5.45 23.25
C ALA A 659 26.53 -6.31 23.89
N ALA A 660 26.78 -6.14 25.20
CA ALA A 660 27.70 -6.99 25.96
C ALA A 660 27.25 -8.46 25.95
N THR A 661 25.95 -8.71 26.08
CA THR A 661 25.36 -10.06 25.99
C THR A 661 25.57 -10.67 24.61
N ARG A 662 25.30 -9.91 23.52
CA ARG A 662 25.53 -10.37 22.15
C ARG A 662 27.02 -10.63 21.86
N ALA A 663 27.92 -9.78 22.35
CA ALA A 663 29.36 -9.97 22.22
C ALA A 663 29.83 -11.24 22.95
N ALA A 664 29.33 -11.48 24.16
CA ALA A 664 29.59 -12.71 24.92
C ALA A 664 29.07 -13.96 24.18
N MET A 665 27.86 -13.90 23.61
CA MET A 665 27.29 -14.99 22.83
C MET A 665 28.05 -15.26 21.52
N ALA A 666 28.59 -14.21 20.86
CA ALA A 666 29.40 -14.36 19.65
C ALA A 666 30.82 -14.88 19.94
N ALA A 667 31.36 -14.63 21.14
CA ALA A 667 32.65 -15.15 21.58
C ALA A 667 32.58 -16.61 22.09
N ALA A 668 31.38 -17.08 22.48
CA ALA A 668 31.19 -18.42 23.04
C ALA A 668 31.64 -19.57 22.11
N PRO A 669 31.36 -19.57 20.79
CA PRO A 669 31.83 -20.64 19.89
C PRO A 669 33.36 -20.70 19.77
N ALA A 670 34.03 -19.54 19.78
CA ALA A 670 35.48 -19.46 19.73
C ALA A 670 36.13 -19.92 21.04
N ALA A 671 35.50 -19.63 22.18
CA ALA A 671 35.95 -20.11 23.50
C ALA A 671 35.75 -21.62 23.66
N ILE A 672 34.64 -22.18 23.14
CA ILE A 672 34.38 -23.63 23.13
C ILE A 672 35.38 -24.35 22.22
N ALA A 673 35.63 -23.84 21.02
CA ALA A 673 36.64 -24.40 20.10
C ALA A 673 38.06 -24.34 20.69
N ALA A 674 38.42 -23.26 21.40
CA ALA A 674 39.71 -23.17 22.08
C ALA A 674 39.84 -24.16 23.25
N ALA A 675 38.74 -24.44 23.96
CA ALA A 675 38.70 -25.41 25.04
C ALA A 675 38.76 -26.86 24.53
N GLU A 676 38.11 -27.17 23.41
CA GLU A 676 38.19 -28.49 22.73
C GLU A 676 39.61 -28.76 22.22
N VAL A 677 40.27 -27.77 21.60
CA VAL A 677 41.67 -27.90 21.14
C VAL A 677 42.62 -28.08 22.33
N ALA A 678 42.41 -27.37 23.45
CA ALA A 678 43.21 -27.55 24.66
C ALA A 678 42.99 -28.92 25.31
N GLY A 679 41.76 -29.45 25.28
CA GLY A 679 41.42 -30.80 25.73
C GLY A 679 42.07 -31.90 24.88
N ASP A 680 42.08 -31.74 23.56
CA ASP A 680 42.72 -32.68 22.63
C ASP A 680 44.26 -32.68 22.75
N VAL A 681 44.86 -31.53 23.02
CA VAL A 681 46.31 -31.44 23.30
C VAL A 681 46.67 -32.10 24.64
N ALA A 682 45.82 -31.95 25.66
CA ALA A 682 46.00 -32.63 26.94
C ALA A 682 45.80 -34.16 26.84
N ALA A 683 44.83 -34.61 26.06
CA ALA A 683 44.58 -36.03 25.80
C ALA A 683 45.70 -36.69 24.98
N ARG A 684 46.33 -35.96 24.04
CA ARG A 684 47.51 -36.43 23.30
C ARG A 684 48.80 -36.43 24.12
N ALA A 685 48.90 -35.63 25.17
CA ALA A 685 50.04 -35.63 26.08
C ALA A 685 49.98 -36.75 27.13
N GLY A 686 48.80 -37.32 27.38
CA GLY A 686 48.58 -38.39 28.35
C GLY A 686 48.22 -39.70 27.68
N LEU A 687 49.20 -40.41 27.12
CA LEU A 687 49.34 -41.88 27.16
C LEU A 687 50.52 -42.31 26.28
N ASN A 688 51.68 -42.47 26.91
CA ASN A 688 52.59 -43.59 26.68
C ASN A 688 53.68 -43.60 27.75
N ASN A 689 53.41 -44.25 28.89
CA ASN A 689 54.33 -45.28 29.37
C ASN A 689 53.60 -46.22 30.37
N PRO A 690 53.63 -47.54 30.15
CA PRO A 690 53.07 -48.51 31.07
C PRO A 690 54.09 -48.86 32.16
N ASN A 691 53.63 -48.93 33.40
CA ASN A 691 54.20 -49.73 34.48
C ASN A 691 53.06 -50.18 35.38
#